data_AF-A0A7V3SUQ7-F1
#
_entry.id   AF-A0A7V3SUQ7-F1
#
_cell.length_a   1.000
_cell.length_b   1.000
_cell.length_c   1.000
_cell.angle_alpha   90.00
_cell.angle_beta   90.00
_cell.angle_gamma   90.00
#
_symmetry.space_group_name_H-M   'P 1'
#
loop_
_entity.id
_entity.type
_entity.pdbx_description
1 polymer ?
#
loop_
_entity_poly.entity_id
_entity_poly.type
_entity_poly.pdbx_seq_one_letter_code
_entity_poly.pdbx_strand_id
1 'polypeptide(L)'
;LCFAVARNFKGCITRGRKLIEPVSFQGGVAANKGMIRAFKEVFGLSDLFIPEDFALMCSIGAVIKNELDGLRNILDIERLKEFLKRPVSIEEGYPQLSNPKNILKDEKISLVKILSGDVRRPIEAYMGIDVGSISTNLAVIDEKGNLLAKRYLMTAGRPIEAVNQGLSEIGEEIGDKVRICGVGTTGSGRYMIADYVGADIVKNEITAQATAAVFIDKNVDTIFEIGGQDSKFIALQDGIIIDFEMNKACAAGTGSFLEEQAEKLNISIKGEFEELALSAKNPCRLGERCTVFMENSLMANLQKGVNKNDLLAGLAYSIVQNYINRVVAGKRIGNNIFFQGGVAFNKSVVAAFEKYLGKKIIVPPHHDVTGAIGMALIAMWHMKKHPELKTTFKGFELSKRPYEITSFECKGCPNVCEINRVKISGEEGYLFYGGRCEKYDIKRKKITNMENLFLYREEMLWKKHLELLDKYKGKQRRGIKIGIPYIFFFQDFLPYWSTLLWELGFEVEVSPKTNRQIINYGIEHVLSEACFPVKVAHGHIGYLIEKDVDYIFLPSFINLNSTSDEMDRGLACPHTQTIPYVTKIAFEKFNALTPVVNLGRGKDYLVGELYRVFKHLGVRKSLISKAIEKAEDAQEEFITKIKNKGEEVLANVKDNIIVLVGRSYNASDNCMNLELPRKLAELGVLSIPMDFLPIERYCIKETWPNMYWRSGQRILKAARMIREYPKLNAIYVGNFLCGPDSFILKYFKKEMGEKPFLHIEIDEHSADAGIITRCEAFLDSLSAQKAINLKVRREEGKSKFRSSSIVGHSSRTIYIPRMADHAFALAAAFQRCGINAEVLPESDKESIELGKKFVSGKECYPCAVTTGDMVKRVLSSDFIPEKSAFFMPSGTGPCRFGQYNVFHRMVLDSLGYPDVPIFAPNQDTTFYKDLGIVGKDFTMAAWKGIIAYELLLKCLHETRPYEK
;
A
#
# COMPACT_ATOMS: atom_id res chain seq x y z
N LEU A 1 14.22 -8.68 -18.42
CA LEU A 1 12.88 -9.23 -18.11
C LEU A 1 12.91 -10.74 -17.85
N CYS A 2 13.43 -11.58 -18.76
CA CYS A 2 13.42 -13.05 -18.63
C CYS A 2 13.98 -13.59 -17.30
N PHE A 3 15.14 -13.09 -16.84
CA PHE A 3 15.70 -13.43 -15.53
C PHE A 3 14.80 -13.07 -14.35
N ALA A 4 14.07 -11.96 -14.43
CA ALA A 4 13.13 -11.57 -13.38
C ALA A 4 11.93 -12.54 -13.32
N VAL A 5 11.40 -12.95 -14.48
CA VAL A 5 10.35 -13.96 -14.56
C VAL A 5 10.85 -15.31 -14.04
N ALA A 6 12.06 -15.74 -14.41
CA ALA A 6 12.65 -17.00 -13.91
C ALA A 6 12.87 -16.97 -12.38
N ARG A 7 13.39 -15.88 -11.82
CA ARG A 7 13.54 -15.71 -10.36
C ARG A 7 12.19 -15.71 -9.64
N ASN A 8 11.19 -15.02 -10.20
CA ASN A 8 9.83 -15.04 -9.66
C ASN A 8 9.24 -16.46 -9.70
N PHE A 9 9.43 -17.20 -10.79
CA PHE A 9 9.01 -18.61 -10.88
C PHE A 9 9.72 -19.49 -9.83
N LYS A 10 11.02 -19.27 -9.58
CA LYS A 10 11.79 -19.95 -8.52
C LYS A 10 11.20 -19.67 -7.14
N GLY A 11 10.97 -18.41 -6.78
CA GLY A 11 10.42 -18.02 -5.49
C GLY A 11 8.95 -18.43 -5.30
N CYS A 12 8.09 -18.14 -6.27
CA CYS A 12 6.64 -18.24 -6.12
C CYS A 12 6.05 -19.61 -6.50
N ILE A 13 6.62 -20.32 -7.48
CA ILE A 13 6.12 -21.62 -7.96
C ILE A 13 6.97 -22.77 -7.43
N THR A 14 8.30 -22.68 -7.58
CA THR A 14 9.21 -23.75 -7.13
C THR A 14 9.28 -23.79 -5.60
N ARG A 15 9.23 -22.63 -4.91
CA ARG A 15 9.15 -22.48 -3.45
C ARG A 15 10.15 -23.35 -2.68
N GLY A 16 11.41 -23.33 -3.11
CA GLY A 16 12.49 -24.10 -2.49
C GLY A 16 12.48 -25.60 -2.77
N ARG A 17 11.56 -26.12 -3.62
CA ARG A 17 11.59 -27.53 -4.03
C ARG A 17 12.83 -27.80 -4.89
N LYS A 18 13.50 -28.92 -4.62
CA LYS A 18 14.64 -29.38 -5.42
C LYS A 18 14.16 -29.87 -6.78
N LEU A 19 14.72 -29.33 -7.86
CA LEU A 19 14.51 -29.83 -9.22
C LEU A 19 15.45 -31.01 -9.47
N ILE A 20 14.92 -32.08 -10.05
CA ILE A 20 15.68 -33.27 -10.42
C ILE A 20 15.81 -33.28 -11.94
N GLU A 21 17.04 -33.40 -12.44
CA GLU A 21 17.34 -33.43 -13.87
C GLU A 21 17.11 -34.84 -14.44
N PRO A 22 16.69 -34.99 -15.71
CA PRO A 22 16.47 -33.92 -16.71
C PRO A 22 15.18 -33.13 -16.49
N VAL A 23 15.22 -31.81 -16.75
CA VAL A 23 14.05 -30.92 -16.61
C VAL A 23 13.45 -30.62 -17.99
N SER A 24 12.14 -30.85 -18.14
CA SER A 24 11.39 -30.49 -19.34
C SER A 24 10.75 -29.10 -19.18
N PHE A 25 11.04 -28.16 -20.09
CA PHE A 25 10.37 -26.86 -20.13
C PHE A 25 9.28 -26.84 -21.21
N GLN A 26 8.02 -26.72 -20.78
CA GLN A 26 6.83 -26.86 -21.63
C GLN A 26 5.91 -25.64 -21.54
N GLY A 27 5.00 -25.50 -22.50
CA GLY A 27 4.08 -24.36 -22.66
C GLY A 27 4.62 -23.29 -23.61
N GLY A 28 3.76 -22.37 -24.06
CA GLY A 28 4.10 -21.39 -25.12
C GLY A 28 5.32 -20.51 -24.83
N VAL A 29 5.65 -20.27 -23.56
CA VAL A 29 6.83 -19.49 -23.14
C VAL A 29 8.15 -20.22 -23.46
N ALA A 30 8.13 -21.55 -23.59
CA ALA A 30 9.29 -22.35 -23.97
C ALA A 30 9.82 -22.00 -25.38
N ALA A 31 9.00 -21.38 -26.24
CA ALA A 31 9.43 -20.85 -27.53
C ALA A 31 10.45 -19.69 -27.41
N ASN A 32 10.49 -19.00 -26.27
CA ASN A 32 11.34 -17.83 -26.08
C ASN A 32 12.75 -18.22 -25.62
N LYS A 33 13.73 -18.15 -26.52
CA LYS A 33 15.15 -18.49 -26.23
C LYS A 33 15.74 -17.76 -25.02
N GLY A 34 15.34 -16.52 -24.76
CA GLY A 34 15.78 -15.75 -23.59
C GLY A 34 15.26 -16.33 -22.27
N MET A 35 14.04 -16.86 -22.27
CA MET A 35 13.47 -17.57 -21.11
C MET A 35 14.17 -18.90 -20.86
N ILE A 36 14.51 -19.66 -21.90
CA ILE A 36 15.28 -20.91 -21.78
C ILE A 36 16.59 -20.65 -21.07
N ARG A 37 17.35 -19.66 -21.55
CA ARG A 37 18.63 -19.24 -20.95
C ARG A 37 18.44 -18.83 -19.49
N ALA A 38 17.45 -17.99 -19.21
CA ALA A 38 17.17 -17.51 -17.86
C ALA A 38 16.84 -18.66 -16.90
N PHE A 39 16.07 -19.66 -17.33
CA PHE A 39 15.77 -20.84 -16.52
C PHE A 39 17.01 -21.69 -16.27
N LYS A 40 17.85 -21.95 -17.29
CA LYS A 40 19.12 -22.67 -17.11
C LYS A 40 20.00 -21.99 -16.06
N GLU A 41 20.23 -20.69 -16.18
CA GLU A 41 21.12 -19.96 -15.29
C GLU A 41 20.56 -19.77 -13.87
N VAL A 42 19.27 -19.40 -13.72
CA VAL A 42 18.67 -19.11 -12.41
C VAL A 42 18.47 -20.37 -11.56
N PHE A 43 18.19 -21.51 -12.20
CA PHE A 43 18.04 -22.79 -11.53
C PHE A 43 19.34 -23.61 -11.48
N GLY A 44 20.40 -23.16 -12.17
CA GLY A 44 21.66 -23.89 -12.24
C GLY A 44 21.52 -25.26 -12.92
N LEU A 45 20.66 -25.34 -13.94
CA LEU A 45 20.33 -26.60 -14.62
C LEU A 45 21.36 -26.89 -15.72
N SER A 46 21.95 -28.08 -15.64
CA SER A 46 22.82 -28.66 -16.66
C SER A 46 22.02 -29.29 -17.80
N ASP A 47 20.86 -29.88 -17.49
CA ASP A 47 20.01 -30.58 -18.46
C ASP A 47 18.55 -30.08 -18.43
N LEU A 48 18.32 -29.03 -19.24
CA LEU A 48 17.00 -28.47 -19.54
C LEU A 48 16.71 -28.68 -21.03
N PHE A 49 15.69 -29.50 -21.32
CA PHE A 49 15.25 -29.81 -22.68
C PHE A 49 13.84 -29.27 -22.97
N ILE A 50 13.54 -29.06 -24.24
CA ILE A 50 12.26 -28.55 -24.73
C ILE A 50 11.69 -29.55 -25.74
N PRO A 51 10.52 -30.16 -25.47
CA PRO A 51 9.86 -31.04 -26.43
C PRO A 51 9.52 -30.29 -27.72
N GLU A 52 9.49 -30.98 -28.86
CA GLU A 52 9.12 -30.36 -30.14
C GLU A 52 7.72 -29.73 -30.08
N ASP A 53 6.75 -30.46 -29.55
CA ASP A 53 5.37 -30.02 -29.38
C ASP A 53 5.12 -29.34 -28.03
N PHE A 54 6.09 -28.57 -27.52
CA PHE A 54 6.04 -27.93 -26.19
C PHE A 54 4.72 -27.17 -25.91
N ALA A 55 4.06 -26.64 -26.94
CA ALA A 55 2.79 -25.90 -26.82
C ALA A 55 1.56 -26.82 -26.67
N LEU A 56 1.66 -28.09 -27.08
CA LEU A 56 0.54 -29.03 -27.19
C LEU A 56 0.66 -30.23 -26.23
N MET A 57 1.74 -30.32 -25.46
CA MET A 57 2.00 -31.47 -24.57
C MET A 57 0.83 -31.83 -23.64
N CYS A 58 0.12 -30.84 -23.08
CA CYS A 58 -1.06 -31.09 -22.25
C CYS A 58 -2.20 -31.76 -23.03
N SER A 59 -2.46 -31.31 -24.26
CA SER A 59 -3.50 -31.87 -25.14
C SER A 59 -3.13 -33.27 -25.61
N ILE A 60 -1.87 -33.49 -25.99
CA ILE A 60 -1.34 -34.82 -26.35
C ILE A 60 -1.49 -35.77 -25.15
N GLY A 61 -1.10 -35.32 -23.95
CA GLY A 61 -1.25 -36.11 -22.72
C GLY A 61 -2.71 -36.46 -22.40
N ALA A 62 -3.65 -35.55 -22.65
CA ALA A 62 -5.08 -35.82 -22.46
C ALA A 62 -5.60 -36.91 -23.41
N VAL A 63 -5.17 -36.90 -24.68
CA VAL A 63 -5.54 -37.94 -25.66
C VAL A 63 -4.95 -39.30 -25.27
N ILE A 64 -3.66 -39.34 -24.93
CA ILE A 64 -2.97 -40.56 -24.47
C ILE A 64 -3.66 -41.11 -23.21
N LYS A 65 -4.03 -40.25 -22.26
CA LYS A 65 -4.72 -40.67 -21.04
C LYS A 65 -6.09 -41.30 -21.35
N ASN A 66 -6.85 -40.71 -22.27
CA ASN A 66 -8.14 -41.23 -22.72
C ASN A 66 -7.99 -42.62 -23.37
N GLU A 67 -6.97 -42.80 -24.20
CA GLU A 67 -6.63 -44.09 -24.82
C GLU A 67 -6.22 -45.14 -23.77
N LEU A 68 -5.36 -44.78 -22.82
CA LEU A 68 -4.92 -45.65 -21.72
C LEU A 68 -6.07 -46.08 -20.81
N ASP A 69 -7.05 -45.20 -20.60
CA ASP A 69 -8.25 -45.47 -19.80
C ASP A 69 -9.31 -46.25 -20.59
N GLY A 70 -9.06 -46.60 -21.87
CA GLY A 70 -9.98 -47.34 -22.73
C GLY A 70 -11.24 -46.56 -23.12
N LEU A 71 -11.22 -45.25 -22.93
CA LEU A 71 -12.36 -44.36 -23.14
C LEU A 71 -12.37 -43.88 -24.60
N ARG A 72 -13.39 -44.29 -25.36
CA ARG A 72 -13.64 -43.81 -26.72
C ARG A 72 -14.86 -42.90 -26.73
N ASN A 73 -14.62 -41.59 -26.68
CA ASN A 73 -15.69 -40.60 -26.81
C ASN A 73 -15.89 -40.24 -28.29
N ILE A 74 -17.04 -40.56 -28.85
CA ILE A 74 -17.44 -40.11 -30.20
C ILE A 74 -17.86 -38.64 -30.09
N LEU A 75 -17.27 -37.78 -30.93
CA LEU A 75 -17.67 -36.37 -31.02
C LEU A 75 -19.08 -36.28 -31.63
N ASP A 76 -20.08 -36.02 -30.79
CA ASP A 76 -21.46 -35.79 -31.22
C ASP A 76 -21.71 -34.29 -31.39
N ILE A 77 -21.70 -33.86 -32.65
CA ILE A 77 -21.91 -32.45 -33.04
C ILE A 77 -23.32 -31.99 -32.68
N GLU A 78 -24.33 -32.85 -32.74
CA GLU A 78 -25.72 -32.46 -32.43
C GLU A 78 -25.91 -32.24 -30.92
N ARG A 79 -25.33 -33.10 -30.07
CA ARG A 79 -25.25 -32.85 -28.63
C ARG A 79 -24.52 -31.56 -28.29
N LEU A 80 -23.44 -31.23 -29.02
CA LEU A 80 -22.71 -29.97 -28.84
C LEU A 80 -23.59 -28.77 -29.21
N LYS A 81 -24.31 -28.83 -30.34
CA LYS A 81 -25.27 -27.78 -30.75
C LYS A 81 -26.40 -27.62 -29.75
N GLU A 82 -26.90 -28.72 -29.18
CA GLU A 82 -27.94 -28.69 -28.15
C GLU A 82 -27.42 -28.09 -26.83
N PHE A 83 -26.20 -28.45 -26.43
CA PHE A 83 -25.52 -27.85 -25.28
C PHE A 83 -25.34 -26.34 -25.44
N LEU A 84 -24.94 -25.88 -26.63
CA LEU A 84 -24.81 -24.44 -26.95
C LEU A 84 -26.14 -23.68 -26.91
N LYS A 85 -27.29 -24.37 -27.01
CA LYS A 85 -28.63 -23.77 -26.90
C LYS A 85 -29.16 -23.74 -25.47
N ARG A 86 -28.52 -24.43 -24.51
CA ARG A 86 -29.02 -24.47 -23.14
C ARG A 86 -28.90 -23.09 -22.49
N PRO A 87 -29.96 -22.60 -21.82
CA PRO A 87 -29.87 -21.37 -21.06
C PRO A 87 -28.86 -21.55 -19.93
N VAL A 88 -27.83 -20.72 -19.93
CA VAL A 88 -26.84 -20.64 -18.87
C VAL A 88 -27.55 -20.07 -17.64
N SER A 89 -27.40 -20.66 -16.46
CA SER A 89 -27.84 -20.01 -15.22
C SER A 89 -26.93 -18.81 -14.97
N ILE A 90 -27.38 -17.62 -15.37
CA ILE A 90 -26.64 -16.39 -15.18
C ILE A 90 -26.99 -15.88 -13.77
N GLU A 91 -25.98 -15.62 -12.93
CA GLU A 91 -26.20 -14.97 -11.63
C GLU A 91 -26.87 -13.60 -11.83
N GLU A 92 -27.62 -13.13 -10.83
CA GLU A 92 -28.11 -11.75 -10.82
C GLU A 92 -26.92 -10.77 -10.90
N GLY A 93 -26.93 -9.98 -11.97
CA GLY A 93 -25.93 -8.98 -12.28
C GLY A 93 -26.09 -7.70 -11.46
N TYR A 94 -25.36 -6.66 -11.86
CA TYR A 94 -25.56 -5.30 -11.37
C TYR A 94 -26.76 -4.63 -12.07
N PRO A 95 -27.28 -3.52 -11.52
CA PRO A 95 -28.30 -2.73 -12.20
C PRO A 95 -27.83 -2.30 -13.59
N GLN A 96 -28.77 -2.24 -14.55
CA GLN A 96 -28.49 -1.79 -15.91
C GLN A 96 -27.91 -0.36 -15.92
N LEU A 97 -26.89 -0.15 -16.75
CA LEU A 97 -26.29 1.16 -16.99
C LEU A 97 -27.22 2.00 -17.87
N SER A 98 -27.34 3.28 -17.55
CA SER A 98 -28.13 4.25 -18.31
C SER A 98 -27.22 5.34 -18.86
N ASN A 99 -27.51 5.85 -20.05
CA ASN A 99 -26.72 6.92 -20.66
C ASN A 99 -26.67 8.16 -19.74
N PRO A 100 -25.48 8.62 -19.32
CA PRO A 100 -25.37 9.75 -18.39
C PRO A 100 -25.88 11.05 -19.03
N LYS A 101 -26.66 11.83 -18.29
CA LYS A 101 -27.26 13.10 -18.77
C LYS A 101 -26.41 14.34 -18.45
N ASN A 102 -25.30 14.17 -17.71
CA ASN A 102 -24.59 15.25 -17.01
C ASN A 102 -23.18 15.53 -17.55
N ILE A 103 -23.01 15.57 -18.87
CA ILE A 103 -21.77 16.06 -19.49
C ILE A 103 -21.89 17.59 -19.57
N LEU A 104 -21.03 18.33 -18.87
CA LEU A 104 -21.00 19.80 -19.01
C LEU A 104 -20.62 20.14 -20.45
N LYS A 105 -21.54 20.74 -21.18
CA LYS A 105 -21.22 21.59 -22.32
C LYS A 105 -21.18 23.00 -21.73
N ASP A 106 -20.03 23.67 -21.70
CA ASP A 106 -20.00 25.00 -21.08
C ASP A 106 -19.04 26.01 -21.71
N GLU A 107 -19.42 27.28 -21.58
CA GLU A 107 -18.99 28.46 -22.33
C GLU A 107 -17.65 29.07 -21.85
N LYS A 108 -17.15 28.68 -20.67
CA LYS A 108 -15.97 29.28 -19.99
C LYS A 108 -14.59 28.76 -20.43
N ILE A 109 -14.50 27.50 -20.85
CA ILE A 109 -13.34 26.96 -21.57
C ILE A 109 -13.86 26.44 -22.90
N SER A 110 -14.39 27.35 -23.70
CA SER A 110 -14.63 27.05 -25.10
C SER A 110 -13.27 26.99 -25.79
N LEU A 111 -13.07 25.98 -26.64
CA LEU A 111 -11.94 25.99 -27.56
C LEU A 111 -12.18 27.17 -28.50
N VAL A 112 -11.55 28.31 -28.21
CA VAL A 112 -11.74 29.52 -28.98
C VAL A 112 -10.97 29.28 -30.27
N LYS A 113 -11.68 28.97 -31.36
CA LYS A 113 -11.08 29.03 -32.69
C LYS A 113 -10.55 30.45 -32.86
N ILE A 114 -9.22 30.60 -32.88
CA ILE A 114 -8.59 31.87 -33.25
C ILE A 114 -9.05 32.13 -34.69
N LEU A 115 -10.05 33.01 -34.83
CA LEU A 115 -10.60 33.38 -36.12
C LEU A 115 -9.46 33.83 -37.02
N SER A 116 -9.46 33.34 -38.25
CA SER A 116 -8.53 33.63 -39.34
C SER A 116 -8.66 35.08 -39.83
N GLY A 117 -8.57 36.05 -38.91
CA GLY A 117 -8.41 37.46 -39.18
C GLY A 117 -7.04 37.93 -38.69
N ASP A 118 -6.45 38.90 -39.39
CA ASP A 118 -5.15 39.50 -39.04
C ASP A 118 -5.12 39.94 -37.56
N VAL A 119 -4.41 39.16 -36.74
CA VAL A 119 -4.15 39.53 -35.35
C VAL A 119 -3.09 40.64 -35.38
N ARG A 120 -3.52 41.91 -35.33
CA ARG A 120 -2.61 43.08 -35.37
C ARG A 120 -1.52 43.07 -34.28
N ARG A 121 -1.69 42.29 -33.19
CA ARG A 121 -0.71 42.09 -32.11
C ARG A 121 -0.79 40.66 -31.57
N PRO A 122 0.33 39.94 -31.35
CA PRO A 122 0.30 38.59 -30.79
C PRO A 122 -0.44 38.53 -29.46
N ILE A 123 -1.30 37.52 -29.28
CA ILE A 123 -2.02 37.27 -28.03
C ILE A 123 -1.03 36.76 -26.99
N GLU A 124 -1.00 37.36 -25.79
CA GLU A 124 -0.22 36.81 -24.69
C GLU A 124 -0.83 35.49 -24.21
N ALA A 125 -0.01 34.46 -24.19
CA ALA A 125 -0.44 33.09 -23.92
C ALA A 125 0.53 32.37 -22.99
N TYR A 126 0.04 31.31 -22.35
CA TYR A 126 0.79 30.48 -21.41
C TYR A 126 0.59 29.02 -21.77
N MET A 127 1.64 28.22 -21.64
CA MET A 127 1.60 26.80 -22.00
C MET A 127 1.76 25.92 -20.76
N GLY A 128 0.96 24.88 -20.68
CA GLY A 128 1.15 23.80 -19.74
C GLY A 128 1.43 22.50 -20.47
N ILE A 129 2.39 21.74 -19.95
CA ILE A 129 2.79 20.44 -20.49
C ILE A 129 2.67 19.42 -19.36
N ASP A 130 1.80 18.43 -19.54
CA ASP A 130 1.58 17.33 -18.60
C ASP A 130 2.11 16.03 -19.21
N VAL A 131 3.20 15.52 -18.64
CA VAL A 131 3.93 14.37 -19.19
C VAL A 131 3.73 13.15 -18.30
N GLY A 132 2.68 12.40 -18.61
CA GLY A 132 2.37 11.11 -18.01
C GLY A 132 3.15 9.96 -18.66
N SER A 133 3.08 8.79 -18.03
CA SER A 133 3.71 7.56 -18.52
C SER A 133 3.06 7.01 -19.78
N ILE A 134 1.74 7.20 -19.93
CA ILE A 134 0.95 6.77 -21.09
C ILE A 134 0.70 7.91 -22.08
N SER A 135 0.34 9.09 -21.58
CA SER A 135 -0.04 10.24 -22.41
C SER A 135 0.77 11.49 -22.08
N THR A 136 1.00 12.31 -23.10
CA THR A 136 1.61 13.63 -23.02
C THR A 136 0.60 14.65 -23.53
N ASN A 137 0.29 15.63 -22.71
CA ASN A 137 -0.74 16.62 -22.96
C ASN A 137 -0.14 18.01 -23.01
N LEU A 138 -0.49 18.80 -24.02
CA LEU A 138 -0.11 20.20 -24.13
C LEU A 138 -1.38 21.04 -24.20
N ALA A 139 -1.41 22.16 -23.48
CA ALA A 139 -2.49 23.13 -23.51
C ALA A 139 -1.92 24.54 -23.54
N VAL A 140 -2.44 25.39 -24.42
CA VAL A 140 -2.11 26.81 -24.50
C VAL A 140 -3.34 27.64 -24.17
N ILE A 141 -3.21 28.53 -23.19
CA ILE A 141 -4.29 29.42 -22.74
C ILE A 141 -3.92 30.89 -22.92
N ASP A 142 -4.92 31.75 -23.07
CA ASP A 142 -4.74 33.21 -23.01
C ASP A 142 -4.72 33.75 -21.56
N GLU A 143 -4.55 35.05 -21.40
CA GLU A 143 -4.56 35.72 -20.08
C GLU A 143 -5.87 35.61 -19.30
N LYS A 144 -6.98 35.28 -19.96
CA LYS A 144 -8.29 35.08 -19.36
C LYS A 144 -8.53 33.61 -19.00
N GLY A 145 -7.63 32.71 -19.40
CA GLY A 145 -7.73 31.26 -19.20
C GLY A 145 -8.53 30.54 -20.28
N ASN A 146 -8.82 31.18 -21.41
CA ASN A 146 -9.46 30.51 -22.56
C ASN A 146 -8.47 29.57 -23.23
N LEU A 147 -8.92 28.38 -23.63
CA LEU A 147 -8.08 27.39 -24.32
C LEU A 147 -7.96 27.74 -25.80
N LEU A 148 -6.72 28.06 -26.24
CA LEU A 148 -6.39 28.41 -27.61
C LEU A 148 -6.04 27.20 -28.47
N ALA A 149 -5.25 26.27 -27.91
CA ALA A 149 -4.87 25.02 -28.56
C ALA A 149 -4.62 23.91 -27.52
N LYS A 150 -4.85 22.66 -27.92
CA LYS A 150 -4.50 21.48 -27.10
C LYS A 150 -4.00 20.31 -27.94
N ARG A 151 -3.20 19.44 -27.34
CA ARG A 151 -2.82 18.12 -27.88
C ARG A 151 -2.87 17.06 -26.80
N TYR A 152 -3.37 15.87 -27.17
CA TYR A 152 -3.34 14.66 -26.37
C TYR A 152 -2.59 13.60 -27.19
N LEU A 153 -1.38 13.27 -26.78
CA LEU A 153 -0.47 12.39 -27.53
C LEU A 153 -0.08 11.18 -26.69
N MET A 154 0.25 10.07 -27.32
CA MET A 154 0.77 8.89 -26.61
C MET A 154 2.26 9.09 -26.32
N THR A 155 2.65 9.01 -25.04
CA THR A 155 4.06 9.10 -24.63
C THR A 155 4.85 7.91 -25.18
N ALA A 156 4.28 6.70 -25.15
CA ALA A 156 4.89 5.46 -25.67
C ALA A 156 6.37 5.26 -25.23
N GLY A 157 6.71 5.65 -24.00
CA GLY A 157 8.07 5.59 -23.47
C GLY A 157 9.06 6.62 -24.05
N ARG A 158 8.60 7.51 -24.93
CA ARG A 158 9.39 8.52 -25.67
C ARG A 158 8.86 9.94 -25.38
N PRO A 159 9.01 10.45 -24.14
CA PRO A 159 8.42 11.72 -23.72
C PRO A 159 8.93 12.93 -24.52
N ILE A 160 10.21 12.96 -24.90
CA ILE A 160 10.77 14.06 -25.68
C ILE A 160 10.16 14.11 -27.09
N GLU A 161 9.99 12.97 -27.73
CA GLU A 161 9.37 12.89 -29.07
C GLU A 161 7.91 13.36 -29.03
N ALA A 162 7.14 12.89 -28.03
CA ALA A 162 5.75 13.30 -27.87
C ALA A 162 5.62 14.81 -27.61
N VAL A 163 6.48 15.38 -26.76
CA VAL A 163 6.51 16.84 -26.53
C VAL A 163 6.92 17.60 -27.80
N ASN A 164 7.94 17.12 -28.54
CA ASN A 164 8.35 17.75 -29.79
C ASN A 164 7.24 17.75 -30.84
N GLN A 165 6.54 16.63 -31.00
CA GLN A 165 5.39 16.53 -31.88
C GLN A 165 4.31 17.54 -31.46
N GLY A 166 3.97 17.59 -30.17
CA GLY A 166 2.98 18.53 -29.65
C GLY A 166 3.37 19.99 -29.86
N LEU A 167 4.65 20.34 -29.65
CA LEU A 167 5.17 21.68 -29.88
C LEU A 167 5.14 22.06 -31.37
N SER A 168 5.50 21.14 -32.27
CA SER A 168 5.44 21.39 -33.72
C SER A 168 4.01 21.64 -34.18
N GLU A 169 3.08 20.75 -33.81
CA GLU A 169 1.68 20.83 -34.23
C GLU A 169 0.98 22.09 -33.68
N ILE A 170 1.28 22.50 -32.44
CA ILE A 170 0.74 23.74 -31.86
C ILE A 170 1.40 24.97 -32.47
N GLY A 171 2.72 24.92 -32.72
CA GLY A 171 3.46 26.00 -33.35
C GLY A 171 2.93 26.31 -34.76
N GLU A 172 2.65 25.29 -35.56
CA GLU A 172 2.03 25.44 -36.88
C GLU A 172 0.60 26.01 -36.82
N GLU A 173 -0.17 25.67 -35.79
CA GLU A 173 -1.57 26.10 -35.64
C GLU A 173 -1.71 27.56 -35.18
N ILE A 174 -0.93 27.95 -34.17
CA ILE A 174 -1.11 29.23 -33.46
C ILE A 174 0.19 30.02 -33.21
N GLY A 175 1.38 29.50 -33.57
CA GLY A 175 2.68 30.06 -33.20
C GLY A 175 2.87 31.52 -33.62
N ASP A 176 2.48 31.89 -34.84
CA ASP A 176 2.59 33.27 -35.36
C ASP A 176 1.56 34.23 -34.74
N LYS A 177 0.56 33.70 -34.03
CA LYS A 177 -0.57 34.46 -33.48
C LYS A 177 -0.42 34.72 -31.98
N VAL A 178 0.50 34.02 -31.31
CA VAL A 178 0.66 34.06 -29.85
C VAL A 178 2.08 34.38 -29.42
N ARG A 179 2.22 35.05 -28.28
CA ARG A 179 3.49 35.19 -27.57
C ARG A 179 3.39 34.39 -26.27
N ILE A 180 4.19 33.33 -26.17
CA ILE A 180 4.26 32.54 -24.93
C ILE A 180 5.00 33.35 -23.86
N CYS A 181 4.28 33.74 -22.82
CA CYS A 181 4.77 34.53 -21.69
C CYS A 181 5.19 33.66 -20.49
N GLY A 182 4.85 32.36 -20.50
CA GLY A 182 5.31 31.42 -19.51
C GLY A 182 4.95 29.97 -19.83
N VAL A 183 5.80 29.04 -19.40
CA VAL A 183 5.60 27.59 -19.58
C VAL A 183 5.71 26.85 -18.25
N GLY A 184 4.76 25.96 -18.00
CA GLY A 184 4.77 25.09 -16.84
C GLY A 184 4.77 23.62 -17.23
N THR A 185 5.45 22.78 -16.44
CA THR A 185 5.47 21.32 -16.65
C THR A 185 4.98 20.54 -15.43
N THR A 186 4.21 19.48 -15.67
CA THR A 186 3.67 18.56 -14.66
C THR A 186 3.69 17.10 -15.13
N GLY A 187 3.19 16.18 -14.31
CA GLY A 187 3.23 14.74 -14.56
C GLY A 187 4.55 14.08 -14.15
N SER A 188 4.66 12.78 -14.44
CA SER A 188 5.82 11.94 -14.11
C SER A 188 7.14 12.37 -14.78
N GLY A 189 7.08 12.89 -16.01
CA GLY A 189 8.25 13.34 -16.80
C GLY A 189 8.63 14.80 -16.60
N ARG A 190 7.99 15.51 -15.65
CA ARG A 190 8.01 16.97 -15.55
C ARG A 190 9.40 17.60 -15.48
N TYR A 191 10.31 17.08 -14.66
CA TYR A 191 11.64 17.70 -14.50
C TYR A 191 12.50 17.58 -15.75
N MET A 192 12.47 16.41 -16.40
CA MET A 192 13.21 16.17 -17.65
C MET A 192 12.73 17.12 -18.74
N ILE A 193 11.40 17.24 -18.88
CA ILE A 193 10.80 18.09 -19.91
C ILE A 193 10.95 19.56 -19.55
N ALA A 194 10.93 19.93 -18.27
CA ALA A 194 11.21 21.30 -17.81
C ALA A 194 12.55 21.81 -18.32
N ASP A 195 13.61 21.02 -18.12
CA ASP A 195 14.96 21.38 -18.58
C ASP A 195 15.03 21.39 -20.12
N TYR A 196 14.31 20.47 -20.78
CA TYR A 196 14.26 20.40 -22.23
C TYR A 196 13.60 21.64 -22.87
N VAL A 197 12.38 22.00 -22.45
CA VAL A 197 11.61 23.11 -23.04
C VAL A 197 11.98 24.49 -22.50
N GLY A 198 12.69 24.55 -21.37
CA GLY A 198 12.90 25.78 -20.62
C GLY A 198 11.61 26.19 -19.89
N ALA A 199 11.10 25.32 -19.02
CA ALA A 199 9.90 25.62 -18.24
C ALA A 199 10.22 26.58 -17.07
N ASP A 200 9.32 27.54 -16.88
CA ASP A 200 9.43 28.59 -15.85
C ASP A 200 9.02 28.10 -14.47
N ILE A 201 8.13 27.09 -14.43
CA ILE A 201 7.66 26.48 -13.19
C ILE A 201 7.37 24.99 -13.39
N VAL A 202 7.77 24.20 -12.40
CA VAL A 202 7.49 22.77 -12.32
C VAL A 202 6.60 22.52 -11.12
N LYS A 203 5.46 21.86 -11.32
CA LYS A 203 4.54 21.50 -10.22
C LYS A 203 3.99 20.10 -10.38
N ASN A 204 3.61 19.50 -9.24
CA ASN A 204 3.01 18.17 -9.22
C ASN A 204 1.62 18.16 -9.89
N GLU A 205 1.21 16.99 -10.35
CA GLU A 205 -0.03 16.81 -11.12
C GLU A 205 -1.30 17.00 -10.29
N ILE A 206 -1.27 16.71 -8.98
CA ILE A 206 -2.41 16.88 -8.08
C ILE A 206 -2.79 18.36 -8.02
N THR A 207 -1.80 19.24 -7.82
CA THR A 207 -2.00 20.70 -7.81
C THR A 207 -2.47 21.21 -9.17
N ALA A 208 -1.93 20.68 -10.28
CA ALA A 208 -2.37 21.07 -11.62
C ALA A 208 -3.84 20.69 -11.87
N GLN A 209 -4.22 19.43 -11.62
CA GLN A 209 -5.59 18.94 -11.80
C GLN A 209 -6.59 19.72 -10.94
N ALA A 210 -6.27 19.95 -9.67
CA ALA A 210 -7.10 20.75 -8.77
C ALA A 210 -7.26 22.20 -9.26
N THR A 211 -6.18 22.81 -9.74
CA THR A 211 -6.21 24.18 -10.26
C THR A 211 -7.15 24.30 -11.46
N ALA A 212 -7.09 23.36 -12.41
CA ALA A 212 -7.99 23.34 -13.55
C ALA A 212 -9.45 23.15 -13.11
N ALA A 213 -9.72 22.21 -12.20
CA ALA A 213 -11.07 21.93 -11.72
C ALA A 213 -11.71 23.16 -11.06
N VAL A 214 -10.99 23.81 -10.14
CA VAL A 214 -11.47 25.00 -9.41
C VAL A 214 -11.67 26.21 -10.33
N PHE A 215 -10.85 26.31 -11.39
CA PHE A 215 -11.04 27.35 -12.41
C PHE A 215 -12.32 27.13 -13.23
N ILE A 216 -12.63 25.88 -13.58
CA ILE A 216 -13.84 25.50 -14.33
C ILE A 216 -15.10 25.74 -13.48
N ASP A 217 -15.13 25.19 -12.26
CA ASP A 217 -16.22 25.36 -11.30
C ASP A 217 -15.66 25.53 -9.89
N LYS A 218 -15.92 26.68 -9.27
CA LYS A 218 -15.47 26.97 -7.90
C LYS A 218 -16.16 26.10 -6.84
N ASN A 219 -17.30 25.50 -7.17
CA ASN A 219 -18.07 24.66 -6.25
C ASN A 219 -17.62 23.19 -6.27
N VAL A 220 -16.65 22.82 -7.11
CA VAL A 220 -16.11 21.46 -7.13
C VAL A 220 -15.52 21.11 -5.77
N ASP A 221 -15.97 19.98 -5.21
CA ASP A 221 -15.52 19.51 -3.90
C ASP A 221 -14.78 18.17 -3.98
N THR A 222 -14.90 17.47 -5.10
CA THR A 222 -14.31 16.14 -5.29
C THR A 222 -13.87 15.98 -6.74
N ILE A 223 -12.66 15.45 -6.94
CA ILE A 223 -12.12 15.09 -8.25
C ILE A 223 -11.80 13.61 -8.24
N PHE A 224 -12.37 12.89 -9.20
CA PHE A 224 -11.92 11.58 -9.61
C PHE A 224 -11.13 11.75 -10.91
N GLU A 225 -9.88 11.35 -10.92
CA GLU A 225 -9.07 11.32 -12.14
C GLU A 225 -8.65 9.88 -12.38
N ILE A 226 -8.97 9.34 -13.55
CA ILE A 226 -8.55 7.99 -13.93
C ILE A 226 -7.83 8.09 -15.28
N GLY A 227 -6.51 7.98 -15.21
CA GLY A 227 -5.60 7.95 -16.35
C GLY A 227 -5.39 6.55 -16.89
N GLY A 228 -4.35 6.42 -17.73
CA GLY A 228 -3.99 5.13 -18.33
C GLY A 228 -3.40 4.14 -17.31
N GLN A 229 -2.48 4.60 -16.45
CA GLN A 229 -1.73 3.75 -15.50
C GLN A 229 -1.97 4.10 -14.03
N ASP A 230 -2.51 5.28 -13.75
CA ASP A 230 -2.78 5.74 -12.40
C ASP A 230 -4.18 6.33 -12.28
N SER A 231 -4.64 6.43 -11.04
CA SER A 231 -5.95 6.96 -10.67
C SER A 231 -5.79 7.78 -9.39
N LYS A 232 -6.43 8.94 -9.33
CA LYS A 232 -6.22 9.94 -8.28
C LYS A 232 -7.56 10.43 -7.76
N PHE A 233 -7.69 10.43 -6.44
CA PHE A 233 -8.78 11.05 -5.70
C PHE A 233 -8.28 12.36 -5.09
N ILE A 234 -9.02 13.45 -5.26
CA ILE A 234 -8.71 14.74 -4.64
C ILE A 234 -9.99 15.30 -4.01
N ALA A 235 -9.93 15.61 -2.71
CA ALA A 235 -10.99 16.31 -2.01
C ALA A 235 -10.61 17.78 -1.84
N LEU A 236 -11.57 18.64 -2.15
CA LEU A 236 -11.42 20.09 -2.11
C LEU A 236 -12.39 20.70 -1.09
N GLN A 237 -11.93 21.75 -0.44
CA GLN A 237 -12.77 22.63 0.37
C GLN A 237 -12.38 24.08 0.07
N ASP A 238 -13.36 24.88 -0.36
CA ASP A 238 -13.17 26.28 -0.74
C ASP A 238 -12.03 26.47 -1.78
N GLY A 239 -11.90 25.52 -2.71
CA GLY A 239 -10.86 25.51 -3.75
C GLY A 239 -9.48 25.01 -3.28
N ILE A 240 -9.34 24.54 -2.04
CA ILE A 240 -8.08 24.04 -1.47
C ILE A 240 -8.11 22.52 -1.38
N ILE A 241 -6.99 21.87 -1.69
CA ILE A 241 -6.79 20.44 -1.46
C ILE A 241 -6.71 20.15 0.04
N ILE A 242 -7.74 19.51 0.57
CA ILE A 242 -7.80 19.07 1.97
C ILE A 242 -7.38 17.61 2.17
N ASP A 243 -7.59 16.77 1.17
CA ASP A 243 -7.21 15.37 1.18
C ASP A 243 -6.97 14.91 -0.26
N PHE A 244 -6.09 13.94 -0.45
CA PHE A 244 -5.88 13.30 -1.75
C PHE A 244 -5.39 11.87 -1.56
N GLU A 245 -5.57 11.04 -2.57
CA GLU A 245 -5.03 9.68 -2.61
C GLU A 245 -4.72 9.32 -4.05
N MET A 246 -3.69 8.51 -4.26
CA MET A 246 -3.36 7.97 -5.58
C MET A 246 -3.31 6.46 -5.49
N ASN A 247 -3.77 5.76 -6.53
CA ASN A 247 -3.65 4.31 -6.59
C ASN A 247 -2.17 3.91 -6.39
N LYS A 248 -1.98 2.86 -5.59
CA LYS A 248 -0.67 2.25 -5.38
C LYS A 248 -0.39 1.39 -6.60
N ALA A 249 0.85 1.38 -7.12
CA ALA A 249 1.32 0.64 -8.32
C ALA A 249 0.46 -0.59 -8.70
N CYS A 250 -0.69 -0.35 -9.31
CA CYS A 250 -1.73 -1.34 -9.54
C CYS A 250 -2.50 -0.88 -10.77
N ALA A 251 -2.46 -1.71 -11.82
CA ALA A 251 -3.23 -1.49 -13.03
C ALA A 251 -4.73 -1.73 -12.84
N ALA A 252 -5.15 -2.30 -11.69
CA ALA A 252 -6.56 -2.48 -11.40
C ALA A 252 -7.20 -1.11 -11.19
N GLY A 253 -8.26 -0.82 -11.95
CA GLY A 253 -8.98 0.45 -11.85
C GLY A 253 -8.44 1.59 -12.72
N THR A 254 -7.62 1.31 -13.74
CA THR A 254 -7.06 2.30 -14.67
C THR A 254 -7.52 2.04 -16.12
N GLY A 255 -7.28 3.00 -17.02
CA GLY A 255 -7.66 2.89 -18.44
C GLY A 255 -6.96 1.75 -19.18
N SER A 256 -5.69 1.46 -18.86
CA SER A 256 -4.94 0.37 -19.50
C SER A 256 -5.57 -0.99 -19.27
N PHE A 257 -6.24 -1.19 -18.13
CA PHE A 257 -6.96 -2.44 -17.87
C PHE A 257 -8.18 -2.58 -18.79
N LEU A 258 -8.97 -1.52 -19.00
CA LEU A 258 -10.08 -1.59 -19.97
C LEU A 258 -9.59 -1.86 -21.38
N GLU A 259 -8.52 -1.19 -21.79
CA GLU A 259 -7.92 -1.37 -23.10
C GLU A 259 -7.47 -2.81 -23.30
N GLU A 260 -6.72 -3.38 -22.35
CA GLU A 260 -6.28 -4.79 -22.40
C GLU A 260 -7.46 -5.78 -22.45
N GLN A 261 -8.50 -5.57 -21.64
CA GLN A 261 -9.67 -6.47 -21.66
C GLN A 261 -10.50 -6.30 -22.94
N ALA A 262 -10.61 -5.08 -23.47
CA ALA A 262 -11.32 -4.82 -24.72
C ALA A 262 -10.60 -5.49 -25.90
N GLU A 263 -9.27 -5.36 -25.98
CA GLU A 263 -8.44 -6.04 -26.98
C GLU A 263 -8.60 -7.56 -26.91
N LYS A 264 -8.57 -8.15 -25.71
CA LYS A 264 -8.81 -9.60 -25.50
C LYS A 264 -10.19 -10.05 -25.96
N LEU A 265 -11.20 -9.20 -25.84
CA LEU A 265 -12.55 -9.48 -26.32
C LEU A 265 -12.76 -9.11 -27.80
N ASN A 266 -11.70 -8.61 -28.46
CA ASN A 266 -11.67 -8.09 -29.82
C ASN A 266 -12.66 -6.94 -30.04
N ILE A 267 -12.65 -5.97 -29.13
CA ILE A 267 -13.53 -4.80 -29.09
C ILE A 267 -12.68 -3.52 -29.04
N SER A 268 -13.05 -2.52 -29.82
CA SER A 268 -12.45 -1.19 -29.73
C SER A 268 -12.83 -0.49 -28.43
N ILE A 269 -11.84 -0.07 -27.66
CA ILE A 269 -12.07 0.76 -26.46
C ILE A 269 -12.72 2.11 -26.80
N LYS A 270 -12.48 2.62 -28.02
CA LYS A 270 -13.07 3.88 -28.52
C LYS A 270 -14.42 3.58 -29.18
N GLY A 271 -15.49 4.13 -28.60
CA GLY A 271 -16.87 4.04 -29.13
C GLY A 271 -17.53 2.69 -28.84
N GLU A 272 -17.02 1.60 -29.42
CA GLU A 272 -17.67 0.28 -29.39
C GLU A 272 -17.87 -0.26 -27.97
N PHE A 273 -16.86 -0.15 -27.10
CA PHE A 273 -16.98 -0.59 -25.70
C PHE A 273 -18.16 0.06 -24.98
N GLU A 274 -18.29 1.39 -25.08
CA GLU A 274 -19.31 2.12 -24.33
C GLU A 274 -20.72 1.81 -24.85
N GLU A 275 -20.88 1.68 -26.16
CA GLU A 275 -22.16 1.35 -26.79
C GLU A 275 -22.65 -0.03 -26.35
N LEU A 276 -21.77 -1.03 -26.41
CA LEU A 276 -22.09 -2.39 -26.00
C LEU A 276 -22.38 -2.49 -24.50
N ALA A 277 -21.57 -1.86 -23.65
CA ALA A 277 -21.77 -1.85 -22.20
C ALA A 277 -23.08 -1.16 -21.79
N LEU A 278 -23.47 -0.06 -22.44
CA LEU A 278 -24.74 0.63 -22.16
C LEU A 278 -25.97 -0.16 -22.63
N SER A 279 -25.80 -1.06 -23.61
CA SER A 279 -26.88 -1.94 -24.08
C SER A 279 -27.08 -3.22 -23.24
N ALA A 280 -26.19 -3.47 -22.27
CA ALA A 280 -26.24 -4.62 -21.38
C ALA A 280 -27.56 -4.68 -20.60
N LYS A 281 -28.09 -5.89 -20.38
CA LYS A 281 -29.34 -6.09 -19.63
C LYS A 281 -29.08 -6.60 -18.23
N ASN A 282 -28.03 -7.41 -18.06
CA ASN A 282 -27.66 -8.01 -16.79
C ASN A 282 -26.13 -7.95 -16.58
N PRO A 283 -25.56 -6.75 -16.35
CA PRO A 283 -24.12 -6.56 -16.16
C PRO A 283 -23.49 -7.55 -15.16
N CYS A 284 -22.41 -8.23 -15.55
CA CYS A 284 -21.81 -9.29 -14.73
C CYS A 284 -21.06 -8.79 -13.51
N ARG A 285 -21.04 -9.63 -12.45
CA ARG A 285 -20.20 -9.41 -11.27
C ARG A 285 -18.81 -9.99 -11.48
N LEU A 286 -17.87 -9.16 -11.95
CA LEU A 286 -16.50 -9.60 -12.24
C LEU A 286 -15.54 -9.41 -11.04
N GLY A 287 -16.02 -8.84 -9.92
CA GLY A 287 -15.25 -8.56 -8.71
C GLY A 287 -14.44 -7.26 -8.81
N GLU A 288 -13.83 -6.82 -7.70
CA GLU A 288 -13.25 -5.47 -7.58
C GLU A 288 -11.76 -5.40 -7.17
N ARG A 289 -11.02 -6.51 -7.11
CA ARG A 289 -9.71 -6.54 -6.41
C ARG A 289 -8.48 -6.31 -7.29
N CYS A 290 -8.11 -7.30 -8.08
CA CYS A 290 -6.88 -7.33 -8.87
C CYS A 290 -7.26 -7.61 -10.32
N THR A 291 -6.53 -7.01 -11.27
CA THR A 291 -6.72 -7.27 -12.71
C THR A 291 -6.72 -8.76 -13.01
N VAL A 292 -5.82 -9.53 -12.38
CA VAL A 292 -5.73 -10.99 -12.54
C VAL A 292 -7.00 -11.73 -12.09
N PHE A 293 -7.60 -11.33 -10.96
CA PHE A 293 -8.83 -11.97 -10.49
C PHE A 293 -10.05 -11.54 -11.29
N MET A 294 -10.09 -10.26 -11.69
CA MET A 294 -11.15 -9.74 -12.57
C MET A 294 -11.08 -10.40 -13.94
N GLU A 295 -9.87 -10.60 -14.47
CA GLU A 295 -9.62 -11.35 -15.72
C GLU A 295 -10.05 -12.81 -15.58
N ASN A 296 -9.64 -13.51 -14.52
CA ASN A 296 -10.08 -14.87 -14.28
C ASN A 296 -11.62 -14.97 -14.19
N SER A 297 -12.27 -14.00 -13.55
CA SER A 297 -13.74 -13.92 -13.47
C SER A 297 -14.36 -13.62 -14.83
N LEU A 298 -13.78 -12.71 -15.61
CA LEU A 298 -14.18 -12.38 -16.98
C LEU A 298 -14.11 -13.63 -17.86
N MET A 299 -12.98 -14.33 -17.84
CA MET A 299 -12.76 -15.55 -18.62
C MET A 299 -13.67 -16.69 -18.16
N ALA A 300 -13.90 -16.86 -16.86
CA ALA A 300 -14.83 -17.86 -16.34
C ALA A 300 -16.27 -17.58 -16.78
N ASN A 301 -16.72 -16.32 -16.77
CA ASN A 301 -18.06 -15.95 -17.25
C ASN A 301 -18.16 -16.03 -18.79
N LEU A 302 -17.09 -15.71 -19.51
CA LEU A 302 -17.01 -15.91 -20.95
C LEU A 302 -17.11 -17.39 -21.32
N GLN A 303 -16.42 -18.28 -20.59
CA GLN A 303 -16.50 -19.74 -20.75
C GLN A 303 -17.89 -20.29 -20.41
N LYS A 304 -18.61 -19.65 -19.47
CA LYS A 304 -20.01 -19.96 -19.18
C LYS A 304 -20.95 -19.50 -20.28
N GLY A 305 -20.50 -18.73 -21.28
CA GLY A 305 -21.33 -18.24 -22.38
C GLY A 305 -22.11 -16.95 -22.06
N VAL A 306 -21.68 -16.17 -21.08
CA VAL A 306 -22.32 -14.88 -20.79
C VAL A 306 -22.11 -13.90 -21.94
N ASN A 307 -23.14 -13.10 -22.25
CA ASN A 307 -23.12 -12.12 -23.33
C ASN A 307 -22.00 -11.09 -23.11
N LYS A 308 -21.25 -10.78 -24.18
CA LYS A 308 -20.16 -9.79 -24.14
C LYS A 308 -20.62 -8.44 -23.59
N ASN A 309 -21.82 -7.97 -23.92
CA ASN A 309 -22.35 -6.68 -23.46
C ASN A 309 -22.43 -6.64 -21.93
N ASP A 310 -22.93 -7.72 -21.32
CA ASP A 310 -23.02 -7.88 -19.87
C ASP A 310 -21.63 -7.97 -19.21
N LEU A 311 -20.65 -8.58 -19.89
CA LEU A 311 -19.25 -8.59 -19.43
C LEU A 311 -18.63 -7.20 -19.44
N LEU A 312 -18.81 -6.42 -20.52
CA LEU A 312 -18.27 -5.06 -20.64
C LEU A 312 -18.88 -4.11 -19.61
N ALA A 313 -20.19 -4.19 -19.39
CA ALA A 313 -20.85 -3.45 -18.33
C ALA A 313 -20.36 -3.89 -16.94
N GLY A 314 -20.10 -5.18 -16.75
CA GLY A 314 -19.44 -5.71 -15.56
C GLY A 314 -18.04 -5.13 -15.34
N LEU A 315 -17.24 -4.99 -16.40
CA LEU A 315 -15.91 -4.37 -16.34
C LEU A 315 -15.97 -2.90 -15.92
N ALA A 316 -16.97 -2.15 -16.43
CA ALA A 316 -17.21 -0.77 -16.02
C ALA A 316 -17.51 -0.66 -14.51
N TYR A 317 -18.39 -1.52 -13.98
CA TYR A 317 -18.66 -1.59 -12.54
C TYR A 317 -17.44 -2.00 -11.72
N SER A 318 -16.68 -2.98 -12.19
CA SER A 318 -15.47 -3.48 -11.51
C SER A 318 -14.43 -2.39 -11.33
N ILE A 319 -14.23 -1.52 -12.32
CA ILE A 319 -13.31 -0.38 -12.20
C ILE A 319 -13.79 0.63 -11.19
N VAL A 320 -15.07 0.99 -11.23
CA VAL A 320 -15.66 1.92 -10.26
C VAL A 320 -15.53 1.40 -8.84
N GLN A 321 -15.88 0.13 -8.61
CA GLN A 321 -15.74 -0.50 -7.30
C GLN A 321 -14.29 -0.57 -6.85
N ASN A 322 -13.37 -0.93 -7.74
CA ASN A 322 -11.96 -0.93 -7.44
C ASN A 322 -11.48 0.46 -7.02
N TYR A 323 -11.82 1.48 -7.82
CA TYR A 323 -11.45 2.87 -7.56
C TYR A 323 -11.98 3.35 -6.21
N ILE A 324 -13.28 3.15 -5.92
CA ILE A 324 -13.87 3.56 -4.63
C ILE A 324 -13.25 2.79 -3.46
N ASN A 325 -13.06 1.49 -3.57
CA ASN A 325 -12.61 0.67 -2.45
C ASN A 325 -11.09 0.75 -2.21
N ARG A 326 -10.29 1.03 -3.26
CA ARG A 326 -8.82 1.04 -3.18
C ARG A 326 -8.20 2.44 -3.21
N VAL A 327 -8.76 3.36 -3.99
CA VAL A 327 -8.25 4.73 -4.11
C VAL A 327 -8.98 5.65 -3.15
N VAL A 328 -10.32 5.68 -3.17
CA VAL A 328 -11.06 6.53 -2.24
C VAL A 328 -11.00 5.98 -0.82
N ALA A 329 -11.10 4.66 -0.64
CA ALA A 329 -10.85 3.94 0.62
C ALA A 329 -11.55 4.55 1.86
N GLY A 330 -12.82 4.92 1.71
CA GLY A 330 -13.63 5.53 2.77
C GLY A 330 -13.34 7.00 3.06
N LYS A 331 -12.59 7.69 2.20
CA LYS A 331 -12.47 9.17 2.23
C LYS A 331 -13.81 9.82 1.84
N ARG A 332 -14.00 11.07 2.28
CA ARG A 332 -15.23 11.83 2.08
C ARG A 332 -15.42 12.13 0.59
N ILE A 333 -16.50 11.63 0.00
CA ILE A 333 -16.95 12.01 -1.34
C ILE A 333 -18.00 13.11 -1.18
N GLY A 334 -17.72 14.31 -1.70
CA GLY A 334 -18.64 15.43 -1.74
C GLY A 334 -19.76 15.24 -2.77
N ASN A 335 -20.41 16.33 -3.16
CA ASN A 335 -21.59 16.32 -4.03
C ASN A 335 -21.28 16.84 -5.44
N ASN A 336 -20.32 17.77 -5.58
CA ASN A 336 -19.90 18.30 -6.87
C ASN A 336 -18.65 17.55 -7.34
N ILE A 337 -18.88 16.39 -7.94
CA ILE A 337 -17.84 15.43 -8.29
C ILE A 337 -17.44 15.60 -9.75
N PHE A 338 -16.19 15.98 -10.00
CA PHE A 338 -15.59 15.99 -11.34
C PHE A 338 -14.97 14.64 -11.65
N PHE A 339 -15.20 14.13 -12.86
CA PHE A 339 -14.51 12.95 -13.38
C PHE A 339 -13.63 13.32 -14.59
N GLN A 340 -12.32 13.21 -14.39
CA GLN A 340 -11.25 13.65 -15.28
C GLN A 340 -10.38 12.49 -15.76
N GLY A 341 -9.56 12.73 -16.77
CA GLY A 341 -8.64 11.74 -17.34
C GLY A 341 -9.20 11.04 -18.58
N GLY A 342 -8.41 10.12 -19.12
CA GLY A 342 -8.72 9.41 -20.37
C GLY A 342 -9.92 8.47 -20.25
N VAL A 343 -10.15 7.88 -19.08
CA VAL A 343 -11.28 6.96 -18.88
C VAL A 343 -12.63 7.69 -18.86
N ALA A 344 -12.64 8.99 -18.60
CA ALA A 344 -13.86 9.80 -18.63
C ALA A 344 -14.48 9.90 -20.05
N PHE A 345 -13.75 9.53 -21.12
CA PHE A 345 -14.35 9.36 -22.45
C PHE A 345 -15.38 8.23 -22.50
N ASN A 346 -15.25 7.21 -21.66
CA ASN A 346 -16.12 6.04 -21.67
C ASN A 346 -17.35 6.28 -20.79
N LYS A 347 -18.48 6.59 -21.42
CA LYS A 347 -19.74 6.91 -20.73
C LYS A 347 -20.28 5.77 -19.88
N SER A 348 -19.94 4.52 -20.19
CA SER A 348 -20.36 3.37 -19.37
C SER A 348 -19.73 3.42 -17.97
N VAL A 349 -18.50 3.93 -17.84
CA VAL A 349 -17.82 4.11 -16.54
C VAL A 349 -18.45 5.27 -15.76
N VAL A 350 -18.81 6.36 -16.44
CA VAL A 350 -19.56 7.48 -15.83
C VAL A 350 -20.90 6.98 -15.26
N ALA A 351 -21.65 6.22 -16.07
CA ALA A 351 -22.91 5.61 -15.66
C ALA A 351 -22.73 4.66 -14.47
N ALA A 352 -21.65 3.87 -14.46
CA ALA A 352 -21.34 2.97 -13.36
C ALA A 352 -21.04 3.74 -12.06
N PHE A 353 -20.33 4.87 -12.12
CA PHE A 353 -20.12 5.75 -10.95
C PHE A 353 -21.45 6.31 -10.42
N GLU A 354 -22.30 6.84 -11.30
CA GLU A 354 -23.62 7.38 -10.91
C GLU A 354 -24.48 6.31 -10.24
N LYS A 355 -24.53 5.10 -10.82
CA LYS A 355 -25.28 3.96 -10.27
C LYS A 355 -24.70 3.47 -8.94
N TYR A 356 -23.39 3.38 -8.83
CA TYR A 356 -22.74 2.84 -7.63
C TYR A 356 -22.81 3.82 -6.44
N LEU A 357 -22.62 5.12 -6.68
CA LEU A 357 -22.62 6.13 -5.61
C LEU A 357 -24.01 6.72 -5.32
N GLY A 358 -24.96 6.61 -6.26
CA GLY A 358 -26.22 7.33 -6.18
C GLY A 358 -26.04 8.85 -6.24
N LYS A 359 -24.90 9.33 -6.76
CA LYS A 359 -24.53 10.75 -6.85
C LYS A 359 -24.33 11.14 -8.32
N LYS A 360 -24.54 12.42 -8.62
CA LYS A 360 -24.26 12.99 -9.92
C LYS A 360 -22.75 13.08 -10.16
N ILE A 361 -22.30 12.66 -11.33
CA ILE A 361 -20.91 12.76 -11.79
C ILE A 361 -20.84 13.75 -12.93
N ILE A 362 -19.90 14.68 -12.85
CA ILE A 362 -19.73 15.76 -13.82
C ILE A 362 -18.45 15.50 -14.59
N VAL A 363 -18.54 15.33 -15.91
CA VAL A 363 -17.35 15.29 -16.77
C VAL A 363 -17.09 16.71 -17.28
N PRO A 364 -15.98 17.37 -16.87
CA PRO A 364 -15.68 18.73 -17.31
C PRO A 364 -15.27 18.78 -18.79
N PRO A 365 -15.40 19.94 -19.46
CA PRO A 365 -14.87 20.11 -20.80
C PRO A 365 -13.35 19.89 -20.80
N HIS A 366 -12.82 19.33 -21.88
CA HIS A 366 -11.39 19.06 -22.04
C HIS A 366 -10.78 18.21 -20.89
N HIS A 367 -11.57 17.32 -20.29
CA HIS A 367 -11.17 16.40 -19.22
C HIS A 367 -9.93 15.55 -19.55
N ASP A 368 -9.58 15.43 -20.84
CA ASP A 368 -8.41 14.73 -21.37
C ASP A 368 -7.08 15.47 -21.14
N VAL A 369 -7.12 16.79 -20.97
CA VAL A 369 -5.92 17.65 -20.85
C VAL A 369 -5.98 18.61 -19.65
N THR A 370 -6.83 18.34 -18.66
CA THR A 370 -7.01 19.21 -17.48
C THR A 370 -5.71 19.44 -16.70
N GLY A 371 -4.83 18.45 -16.61
CA GLY A 371 -3.50 18.60 -16.01
C GLY A 371 -2.66 19.67 -16.72
N ALA A 372 -2.64 19.66 -18.05
CA ALA A 372 -1.95 20.67 -18.85
C ALA A 372 -2.60 22.06 -18.72
N ILE A 373 -3.94 22.15 -18.73
CA ILE A 373 -4.66 23.42 -18.52
C ILE A 373 -4.32 24.02 -17.15
N GLY A 374 -4.36 23.20 -16.10
CA GLY A 374 -4.03 23.63 -14.75
C GLY A 374 -2.60 24.11 -14.63
N MET A 375 -1.67 23.44 -15.32
CA MET A 375 -0.28 23.85 -15.34
C MET A 375 -0.06 25.17 -16.09
N ALA A 376 -0.81 25.41 -17.18
CA ALA A 376 -0.77 26.67 -17.90
C ALA A 376 -1.29 27.83 -17.02
N LEU A 377 -2.35 27.62 -16.24
CA LEU A 377 -2.86 28.58 -15.26
C LEU A 377 -1.84 28.88 -14.15
N ILE A 378 -1.17 27.84 -13.63
CA ILE A 378 -0.11 27.99 -12.62
C ILE A 378 1.06 28.81 -13.19
N ALA A 379 1.50 28.52 -14.42
CA ALA A 379 2.55 29.28 -15.10
C ALA A 379 2.15 30.76 -15.27
N MET A 380 0.91 31.02 -15.71
CA MET A 380 0.37 32.37 -15.81
C MET A 380 0.43 33.12 -14.47
N TRP A 381 -0.07 32.53 -13.39
CA TRP A 381 -0.06 33.19 -12.08
C TRP A 381 1.35 33.37 -11.53
N HIS A 382 2.25 32.42 -11.76
CA HIS A 382 3.65 32.52 -11.36
C HIS A 382 4.34 33.72 -12.04
N MET A 383 4.23 33.83 -13.37
CA MET A 383 4.81 34.93 -14.13
C MET A 383 4.18 36.28 -13.76
N LYS A 384 2.86 36.33 -13.53
CA LYS A 384 2.18 37.57 -13.08
C LYS A 384 2.59 38.00 -11.67
N LYS A 385 2.87 37.06 -10.78
CA LYS A 385 3.35 37.36 -9.42
C LYS A 385 4.81 37.83 -9.40
N HIS A 386 5.57 37.44 -10.41
CA HIS A 386 6.99 37.74 -10.57
C HIS A 386 7.26 38.48 -11.89
N PRO A 387 6.78 39.73 -12.05
CA PRO A 387 6.90 40.48 -13.30
C PRO A 387 8.36 40.77 -13.69
N GLU A 388 9.32 40.60 -12.78
CA GLU A 388 10.76 40.66 -13.02
C GLU A 388 11.30 39.48 -13.84
N LEU A 389 10.60 38.35 -13.83
CA LEU A 389 11.03 37.14 -14.53
C LEU A 389 10.64 37.19 -16.00
N LYS A 390 11.60 36.95 -16.89
CA LYS A 390 11.34 36.65 -18.31
C LYS A 390 11.24 35.14 -18.48
N THR A 391 10.33 34.70 -19.35
CA THR A 391 10.21 33.27 -19.66
C THR A 391 11.52 32.71 -20.20
N THR A 392 11.85 31.50 -19.75
CA THR A 392 12.99 30.69 -20.20
C THR A 392 12.63 29.76 -21.35
N PHE A 393 11.39 29.84 -21.85
CA PHE A 393 10.90 29.02 -22.93
C PHE A 393 11.76 29.15 -24.18
N LYS A 394 12.23 28.01 -24.70
CA LYS A 394 13.16 27.96 -25.83
C LYS A 394 12.49 28.15 -27.21
N GLY A 395 11.17 28.31 -27.26
CA GLY A 395 10.38 28.54 -28.48
C GLY A 395 9.89 27.26 -29.17
N PHE A 396 8.94 27.41 -30.08
CA PHE A 396 8.36 26.28 -30.86
C PHE A 396 9.37 25.61 -31.81
N GLU A 397 10.39 26.35 -32.26
CA GLU A 397 11.49 25.88 -33.10
C GLU A 397 12.39 24.84 -32.42
N LEU A 398 12.22 24.61 -31.11
CA LEU A 398 12.89 23.53 -30.37
C LEU A 398 12.64 22.15 -31.01
N SER A 399 11.44 21.95 -31.58
CA SER A 399 11.06 20.72 -32.30
C SER A 399 11.98 20.39 -33.50
N LYS A 400 12.67 21.39 -34.06
CA LYS A 400 13.57 21.25 -35.22
C LYS A 400 15.04 21.13 -34.84
N ARG A 401 15.41 21.21 -33.55
CA ARG A 401 16.81 21.12 -33.13
C ARG A 401 17.27 19.66 -33.10
N PRO A 402 18.41 19.33 -33.73
CA PRO A 402 18.95 17.98 -33.66
C PRO A 402 19.43 17.70 -32.24
N TYR A 403 19.06 16.51 -31.73
CA TYR A 403 19.54 15.96 -30.47
C TYR A 403 20.09 14.55 -30.71
N GLU A 404 21.09 14.17 -29.93
CA GLU A 404 21.68 12.85 -29.96
C GLU A 404 21.27 12.10 -28.68
N ILE A 405 20.66 10.93 -28.84
CA ILE A 405 20.41 10.00 -27.73
C ILE A 405 21.47 8.90 -27.78
N THR A 406 22.21 8.77 -26.70
CA THR A 406 23.13 7.66 -26.46
C THR A 406 22.70 6.94 -25.19
N SER A 407 22.83 5.62 -25.10
CA SER A 407 22.42 4.87 -23.92
C SER A 407 23.61 4.16 -23.28
N PHE A 408 23.63 4.06 -21.96
CA PHE A 408 24.65 3.32 -21.23
C PHE A 408 24.06 2.56 -20.04
N GLU A 409 24.70 1.45 -19.67
CA GLU A 409 24.30 0.66 -18.52
C GLU A 409 24.86 1.26 -17.21
N CYS A 410 23.97 1.60 -16.28
CA CYS A 410 24.35 2.04 -14.94
C CYS A 410 24.85 0.86 -14.10
N LYS A 411 26.17 0.75 -13.94
CA LYS A 411 26.81 -0.22 -13.01
C LYS A 411 26.75 0.19 -11.54
N GLY A 412 25.91 1.17 -11.20
CA GLY A 412 25.78 1.67 -9.82
C GLY A 412 25.04 0.73 -8.87
N CYS A 413 24.26 -0.22 -9.39
CA CYS A 413 23.57 -1.25 -8.60
C CYS A 413 23.23 -2.47 -9.48
N PRO A 414 22.76 -3.59 -8.90
CA PRO A 414 22.42 -4.81 -9.64
C PRO A 414 21.30 -4.66 -10.68
N ASN A 415 20.59 -3.53 -10.72
CA ASN A 415 19.56 -3.30 -11.74
C ASN A 415 20.11 -3.12 -13.14
N VAL A 416 21.36 -2.65 -13.27
CA VAL A 416 22.00 -2.35 -14.55
C VAL A 416 21.04 -1.55 -15.46
N CYS A 417 20.49 -0.47 -14.91
CA CYS A 417 19.50 0.34 -15.64
C CYS A 417 20.12 0.87 -16.93
N GLU A 418 19.41 0.76 -18.05
CA GLU A 418 19.76 1.46 -19.27
C GLU A 418 19.43 2.95 -19.10
N ILE A 419 20.47 3.77 -19.00
CA ILE A 419 20.36 5.22 -18.88
C ILE A 419 20.53 5.82 -20.26
N ASN A 420 19.47 6.45 -20.75
CA ASN A 420 19.51 7.30 -21.94
C ASN A 420 20.11 8.65 -21.56
N ARG A 421 21.08 9.09 -22.35
CA ARG A 421 21.80 10.36 -22.30
C ARG A 421 21.47 11.15 -23.55
N VAL A 422 20.82 12.30 -23.38
CA VAL A 422 20.46 13.21 -24.47
C VAL A 422 21.43 14.38 -24.49
N LYS A 423 22.03 14.63 -25.66
CA LYS A 423 22.82 15.83 -25.95
C LYS A 423 22.04 16.69 -26.94
N ILE A 424 21.73 17.91 -26.55
CA ILE A 424 21.07 18.88 -27.44
C ILE A 424 22.17 19.70 -28.14
N SER A 425 22.06 19.87 -29.46
CA SER A 425 23.01 20.68 -30.21
C SER A 425 22.97 22.14 -29.73
N GLY A 426 24.13 22.67 -29.31
CA GLY A 426 24.29 24.05 -28.82
C GLY A 426 24.19 24.25 -27.30
N GLU A 427 23.98 23.20 -26.48
CA GLU A 427 23.97 23.30 -25.01
C GLU A 427 25.15 22.55 -24.36
N GLU A 428 25.72 23.14 -23.31
CA GLU A 428 26.75 22.48 -22.49
C GLU A 428 26.12 21.55 -21.44
N GLY A 429 26.02 20.26 -21.79
CA GLY A 429 25.65 19.21 -20.85
C GLY A 429 24.91 18.05 -21.48
N TYR A 430 24.49 17.14 -20.59
CA TYR A 430 23.69 15.98 -20.93
C TYR A 430 22.45 15.95 -20.05
N LEU A 431 21.30 15.64 -20.64
CA LEU A 431 20.09 15.23 -19.91
C LEU A 431 20.12 13.71 -19.80
N PHE A 432 19.76 13.16 -18.65
CA PHE A 432 19.73 11.72 -18.44
C PHE A 432 18.32 11.26 -18.08
N TYR A 433 17.95 10.06 -18.52
CA TYR A 433 16.69 9.41 -18.14
C TYR A 433 16.77 7.89 -18.34
N GLY A 434 15.78 7.12 -17.87
CA GLY A 434 15.80 5.64 -17.93
C GLY A 434 16.38 4.98 -16.68
N GLY A 435 16.90 5.77 -15.74
CA GLY A 435 17.28 5.30 -14.41
C GLY A 435 16.06 4.93 -13.58
N ARG A 436 16.13 3.78 -12.90
CA ARG A 436 15.17 3.43 -11.82
C ARG A 436 15.40 4.20 -10.53
N CYS A 437 16.54 4.87 -10.42
CA CYS A 437 16.93 5.71 -9.29
C CYS A 437 17.43 7.05 -9.81
N GLU A 438 17.41 8.05 -8.94
CA GLU A 438 17.73 9.45 -9.26
C GLU A 438 19.24 9.72 -9.39
N LYS A 439 20.07 8.68 -9.59
CA LYS A 439 21.53 8.85 -9.71
C LYS A 439 21.92 9.82 -10.84
N TYR A 440 21.12 9.88 -11.89
CA TYR A 440 21.34 10.72 -13.07
C TYR A 440 20.25 11.77 -13.28
N ASP A 441 19.16 11.72 -12.51
CA ASP A 441 18.13 12.74 -12.54
C ASP A 441 18.63 13.95 -11.72
N ILE A 442 18.75 15.09 -12.41
CA ILE A 442 18.88 16.45 -11.84
C ILE A 442 20.31 16.96 -11.53
N LYS A 443 20.67 18.02 -12.30
CA LYS A 443 21.78 18.98 -12.08
C LYS A 443 21.52 20.00 -10.96
N ARG A 444 20.41 19.91 -10.22
CA ARG A 444 20.07 20.79 -9.09
C ARG A 444 20.21 20.06 -7.75
N LYS A 445 21.44 19.67 -7.38
CA LYS A 445 21.76 19.50 -5.96
C LYS A 445 21.74 20.89 -5.33
N LYS A 446 20.59 21.33 -4.81
CA LYS A 446 20.64 22.29 -3.71
C LYS A 446 21.37 21.53 -2.60
N ILE A 447 22.62 21.90 -2.34
CA ILE A 447 23.30 21.47 -1.12
C ILE A 447 22.50 22.10 0.00
N THR A 448 21.55 21.36 0.54
CA THR A 448 20.81 21.80 1.72
C THR A 448 21.71 21.53 2.91
N ASN A 449 22.05 22.58 3.65
CA ASN A 449 22.85 22.49 4.87
C ASN A 449 22.01 21.95 6.06
N MET A 450 20.99 21.13 5.76
CA MET A 450 20.00 20.66 6.70
C MET A 450 20.49 19.37 7.36
N GLU A 451 20.39 19.30 8.68
CA GLU A 451 20.84 18.15 9.45
C GLU A 451 20.04 16.88 9.12
N ASN A 452 20.73 15.77 8.87
CA ASN A 452 20.10 14.47 8.62
C ASN A 452 19.97 13.66 9.93
N LEU A 453 18.82 13.80 10.59
CA LEU A 453 18.54 13.13 11.87
C LEU A 453 18.45 11.60 11.76
N PHE A 454 18.17 11.07 10.56
CA PHE A 454 18.12 9.61 10.32
C PHE A 454 19.53 9.02 10.22
N LEU A 455 20.45 9.74 9.59
CA LEU A 455 21.87 9.39 9.58
C LEU A 455 22.44 9.44 11.01
N TYR A 456 22.15 10.51 11.76
CA TYR A 456 22.56 10.60 13.18
C TYR A 456 22.04 9.43 14.01
N ARG A 457 20.76 9.06 13.87
CA ARG A 457 20.18 7.90 14.53
C ARG A 457 20.93 6.61 14.18
N GLU A 458 21.20 6.39 12.90
CA GLU A 458 21.90 5.21 12.41
C GLU A 458 23.34 5.16 12.95
N GLU A 459 24.06 6.27 12.94
CA GLU A 459 25.39 6.39 13.55
C GLU A 459 25.37 6.02 15.03
N MET A 460 24.42 6.56 15.80
CA MET A 460 24.30 6.22 17.23
C MET A 460 23.94 4.75 17.47
N LEU A 461 23.12 4.15 16.59
CA LEU A 461 22.74 2.73 16.68
C LEU A 461 23.96 1.81 16.45
N TRP A 462 24.84 2.17 15.50
CA TRP A 462 26.01 1.37 15.13
C TRP A 462 27.26 1.68 15.97
N LYS A 463 27.34 2.86 16.57
CA LYS A 463 28.50 3.39 17.30
C LYS A 463 29.11 2.34 18.24
N LYS A 464 28.30 1.77 19.13
CA LYS A 464 28.81 0.83 20.14
C LYS A 464 29.38 -0.45 19.54
N HIS A 465 28.74 -0.97 18.49
CA HIS A 465 29.22 -2.15 17.79
C HIS A 465 30.58 -1.88 17.14
N LEU A 466 30.74 -0.75 16.47
CA LEU A 466 31.99 -0.35 15.81
C LEU A 466 33.13 -0.13 16.80
N GLU A 467 32.85 0.53 17.94
CA GLU A 467 33.82 0.70 19.03
C GLU A 467 34.31 -0.65 19.58
N LEU A 468 33.40 -1.60 19.78
CA LEU A 468 33.76 -2.95 20.27
C LEU A 468 34.52 -3.74 19.21
N LEU A 469 34.11 -3.66 17.95
CA LEU A 469 34.80 -4.28 16.82
C LEU A 469 36.25 -3.82 16.74
N ASP A 470 36.49 -2.51 16.83
CA ASP A 470 37.85 -1.94 16.83
C ASP A 470 38.63 -2.33 18.09
N LYS A 471 38.03 -2.18 19.27
CA LYS A 471 38.64 -2.53 20.57
C LYS A 471 39.12 -3.98 20.63
N TYR A 472 38.41 -4.90 19.99
CA TYR A 472 38.70 -6.33 20.02
C TYR A 472 39.33 -6.88 18.74
N LYS A 473 39.61 -6.02 17.75
CA LYS A 473 40.28 -6.41 16.51
C LYS A 473 41.64 -7.04 16.80
N GLY A 474 41.87 -8.23 16.27
CA GLY A 474 43.14 -8.97 16.42
C GLY A 474 43.43 -9.51 17.83
N LYS A 475 42.46 -9.47 18.77
CA LYS A 475 42.62 -10.03 20.11
C LYS A 475 42.09 -11.47 20.17
N GLN A 476 42.79 -12.35 20.89
CA GLN A 476 42.35 -13.73 21.07
C GLN A 476 41.04 -13.77 21.89
N ARG A 477 39.98 -14.31 21.27
CA ARG A 477 38.64 -14.50 21.86
C ARG A 477 38.32 -15.99 21.97
N ARG A 478 37.06 -16.35 22.23
CA ARG A 478 36.60 -17.76 22.26
C ARG A 478 36.75 -18.50 20.92
N GLY A 479 37.12 -17.82 19.83
CA GLY A 479 37.28 -18.39 18.50
C GLY A 479 35.96 -18.78 17.82
N ILE A 480 34.83 -18.26 18.31
CA ILE A 480 33.49 -18.50 17.77
C ILE A 480 32.93 -17.17 17.26
N LYS A 481 32.54 -17.14 15.98
CA LYS A 481 31.93 -16.02 15.29
C LYS A 481 30.40 -16.15 15.28
N ILE A 482 29.72 -15.16 15.83
CA ILE A 482 28.26 -15.09 15.88
C ILE A 482 27.77 -13.95 14.98
N GLY A 483 26.93 -14.30 14.01
CA GLY A 483 26.25 -13.35 13.13
C GLY A 483 25.02 -12.70 13.79
N ILE A 484 24.87 -11.39 13.70
CA ILE A 484 23.64 -10.66 14.00
C ILE A 484 23.04 -10.14 12.69
N PRO A 485 21.84 -10.60 12.27
CA PRO A 485 21.18 -10.04 11.10
C PRO A 485 20.57 -8.67 11.43
N TYR A 486 20.77 -7.68 10.56
CA TYR A 486 20.25 -6.32 10.70
C TYR A 486 18.75 -6.23 10.36
N ILE A 487 17.92 -6.86 11.20
CA ILE A 487 16.49 -7.09 10.96
C ILE A 487 15.62 -6.65 12.14
N PHE A 488 14.36 -6.29 11.88
CA PHE A 488 13.33 -6.03 12.90
C PHE A 488 13.81 -5.17 14.09
N PHE A 489 13.79 -5.71 15.30
CA PHE A 489 14.13 -4.98 16.53
C PHE A 489 15.64 -4.82 16.75
N PHE A 490 16.52 -5.40 15.92
CA PHE A 490 17.92 -4.98 15.93
C PHE A 490 18.07 -3.50 15.51
N GLN A 491 17.10 -2.95 14.76
CA GLN A 491 17.02 -1.51 14.48
C GLN A 491 16.71 -0.63 15.71
N ASP A 492 16.30 -1.25 16.82
CA ASP A 492 16.09 -0.61 18.11
C ASP A 492 17.10 -1.06 19.18
N PHE A 493 17.61 -2.30 19.09
CA PHE A 493 18.39 -2.98 20.14
C PHE A 493 19.77 -3.49 19.69
N LEU A 494 20.32 -3.03 18.56
CA LEU A 494 21.67 -3.41 18.14
C LEU A 494 22.74 -3.11 19.22
N PRO A 495 22.75 -1.92 19.88
CA PRO A 495 23.69 -1.64 20.96
C PRO A 495 23.62 -2.68 22.08
N TYR A 496 22.41 -3.08 22.49
CA TYR A 496 22.19 -4.10 23.50
C TYR A 496 22.77 -5.46 23.10
N TRP A 497 22.29 -6.02 21.99
CA TRP A 497 22.63 -7.40 21.60
C TRP A 497 24.08 -7.55 21.14
N SER A 498 24.62 -6.55 20.44
CA SER A 498 26.04 -6.55 20.06
C SER A 498 26.94 -6.50 21.30
N THR A 499 26.65 -5.60 22.25
CA THR A 499 27.44 -5.48 23.49
C THR A 499 27.38 -6.76 24.30
N LEU A 500 26.19 -7.36 24.45
CA LEU A 500 26.02 -8.65 25.13
C LEU A 500 26.95 -9.71 24.55
N LEU A 501 26.93 -9.95 23.24
CA LEU A 501 27.74 -11.00 22.61
C LEU A 501 29.25 -10.73 22.72
N TRP A 502 29.67 -9.48 22.55
CA TRP A 502 31.08 -9.09 22.74
C TRP A 502 31.57 -9.28 24.18
N GLU A 503 30.71 -9.01 25.17
CA GLU A 503 31.02 -9.18 26.60
C GLU A 503 30.99 -10.65 27.04
N LEU A 504 30.22 -11.51 26.36
CA LEU A 504 30.30 -12.97 26.52
C LEU A 504 31.59 -13.57 25.94
N GLY A 505 32.33 -12.81 25.13
CA GLY A 505 33.63 -13.18 24.59
C GLY A 505 33.62 -13.76 23.18
N PHE A 506 32.53 -13.55 22.42
CA PHE A 506 32.40 -13.97 21.03
C PHE A 506 32.95 -12.90 20.07
N GLU A 507 33.25 -13.32 18.84
CA GLU A 507 33.40 -12.40 17.71
C GLU A 507 32.02 -12.14 17.10
N VAL A 508 31.69 -10.88 16.82
CA VAL A 508 30.35 -10.50 16.36
C VAL A 508 30.45 -9.91 14.96
N GLU A 509 29.76 -10.55 14.02
CA GLU A 509 29.58 -10.06 12.65
C GLU A 509 28.14 -9.55 12.50
N VAL A 510 27.93 -8.29 12.15
CA VAL A 510 26.58 -7.77 11.86
C VAL A 510 26.41 -7.73 10.35
N SER A 511 25.29 -8.23 9.82
CA SER A 511 25.01 -8.10 8.38
C SER A 511 24.98 -6.62 7.98
N PRO A 512 25.39 -6.26 6.75
CA PRO A 512 25.53 -4.87 6.34
C PRO A 512 24.19 -4.14 6.40
N LYS A 513 24.24 -2.80 6.33
CA LYS A 513 23.04 -1.99 6.10
C LYS A 513 22.28 -2.51 4.88
N THR A 514 20.95 -2.49 4.97
CA THR A 514 20.07 -3.04 3.94
C THR A 514 20.40 -2.41 2.59
N ASN A 515 20.53 -3.25 1.57
CA ASN A 515 20.83 -2.84 0.21
C ASN A 515 20.13 -3.78 -0.77
N ARG A 516 20.24 -3.46 -2.07
CA ARG A 516 19.51 -4.19 -3.10
C ARG A 516 19.93 -5.67 -3.23
N GLN A 517 21.17 -6.02 -2.92
CA GLN A 517 21.62 -7.42 -2.95
C GLN A 517 20.91 -8.21 -1.85
N ILE A 518 20.87 -7.68 -0.63
CA ILE A 518 20.13 -8.27 0.50
C ILE A 518 18.66 -8.46 0.15
N ILE A 519 18.01 -7.43 -0.41
CA ILE A 519 16.59 -7.50 -0.80
C ILE A 519 16.35 -8.62 -1.82
N ASN A 520 17.13 -8.66 -2.90
CA ASN A 520 16.99 -9.67 -3.94
C ASN A 520 17.20 -11.07 -3.39
N TYR A 521 18.22 -11.25 -2.56
CA TYR A 521 18.51 -12.54 -1.91
C TYR A 521 17.33 -13.01 -1.06
N GLY A 522 16.71 -12.09 -0.30
CA GLY A 522 15.53 -12.38 0.50
C GLY A 522 14.31 -12.80 -0.31
N ILE A 523 14.06 -12.14 -1.45
CA ILE A 523 12.94 -12.46 -2.36
C ILE A 523 13.10 -13.86 -2.96
N GLU A 524 14.33 -14.28 -3.27
CA GLU A 524 14.59 -15.60 -3.87
C GLU A 524 14.40 -16.77 -2.90
N HIS A 525 14.50 -16.53 -1.57
CA HIS A 525 14.51 -17.57 -0.54
C HIS A 525 13.28 -17.60 0.37
N VAL A 526 12.43 -16.57 0.34
CA VAL A 526 11.20 -16.56 1.15
C VAL A 526 10.22 -17.64 0.66
N LEU A 527 9.72 -18.48 1.57
CA LEU A 527 8.85 -19.62 1.21
C LEU A 527 7.36 -19.26 1.04
N SER A 528 6.98 -18.07 1.49
CA SER A 528 5.60 -17.59 1.50
C SER A 528 5.52 -16.12 1.12
N GLU A 529 4.40 -15.69 0.55
CA GLU A 529 4.11 -14.27 0.42
C GLU A 529 4.01 -13.62 1.82
N ALA A 530 4.97 -12.74 2.10
CA ALA A 530 5.11 -12.04 3.37
C ALA A 530 5.32 -10.55 3.13
N CYS A 531 5.15 -9.73 4.16
CA CYS A 531 5.44 -8.30 4.04
C CYS A 531 6.94 -8.06 3.76
N PHE A 532 7.24 -6.95 3.08
CA PHE A 532 8.59 -6.61 2.62
C PHE A 532 9.71 -6.75 3.69
N PRO A 533 9.52 -6.36 4.97
CA PRO A 533 10.55 -6.54 5.99
C PRO A 533 10.90 -8.01 6.31
N VAL A 534 9.95 -8.93 6.11
CA VAL A 534 10.20 -10.37 6.30
C VAL A 534 11.03 -10.92 5.13
N LYS A 535 10.79 -10.44 3.91
CA LYS A 535 11.62 -10.76 2.74
C LYS A 535 13.06 -10.28 2.97
N VAL A 536 13.23 -9.02 3.36
CA VAL A 536 14.55 -8.46 3.71
C VAL A 536 15.23 -9.22 4.85
N ALA A 537 14.46 -9.70 5.83
CA ALA A 537 15.03 -10.50 6.91
C ALA A 537 15.64 -11.84 6.43
N HIS A 538 15.02 -12.51 5.45
CA HIS A 538 15.62 -13.69 4.83
C HIS A 538 16.91 -13.32 4.11
N GLY A 539 16.96 -12.16 3.47
CA GLY A 539 18.17 -11.63 2.82
C GLY A 539 19.36 -11.48 3.77
N HIS A 540 19.15 -10.84 4.93
CA HIS A 540 20.20 -10.63 5.93
C HIS A 540 20.69 -11.93 6.56
N ILE A 541 19.78 -12.87 6.81
CA ILE A 541 20.13 -14.20 7.33
C ILE A 541 20.94 -14.98 6.29
N GLY A 542 20.47 -14.95 5.05
CA GLY A 542 21.15 -15.51 3.90
C GLY A 542 22.59 -15.03 3.73
N TYR A 543 22.80 -13.71 3.80
CA TYR A 543 24.14 -13.12 3.75
C TYR A 543 25.07 -13.65 4.84
N LEU A 544 24.57 -13.82 6.07
CA LEU A 544 25.39 -14.34 7.17
C LEU A 544 25.74 -15.82 6.99
N ILE A 545 24.84 -16.61 6.38
CA ILE A 545 25.12 -18.01 6.01
C ILE A 545 26.23 -18.04 4.97
N GLU A 546 26.19 -17.20 3.93
CA GLU A 546 27.25 -17.10 2.92
C GLU A 546 28.59 -16.61 3.49
N LYS A 547 28.55 -15.82 4.58
CA LYS A 547 29.75 -15.39 5.32
C LYS A 547 30.34 -16.45 6.24
N ASP A 548 29.76 -17.64 6.28
CA ASP A 548 30.25 -18.81 7.03
C ASP A 548 30.50 -18.48 8.52
N VAL A 549 29.52 -17.85 9.16
CA VAL A 549 29.54 -17.64 10.62
C VAL A 549 29.16 -18.93 11.35
N ASP A 550 29.79 -19.21 12.49
CA ASP A 550 29.54 -20.46 13.24
C ASP A 550 28.10 -20.57 13.73
N TYR A 551 27.52 -19.44 14.16
CA TYR A 551 26.15 -19.33 14.65
C TYR A 551 25.50 -18.01 14.22
N ILE A 552 24.20 -18.02 13.98
CA ILE A 552 23.41 -16.79 13.77
C ILE A 552 22.52 -16.56 15.00
N PHE A 553 22.62 -15.37 15.59
CA PHE A 553 21.82 -14.94 16.73
C PHE A 553 20.43 -14.48 16.25
N LEU A 554 19.41 -15.31 16.50
CA LEU A 554 18.03 -15.12 16.06
C LEU A 554 17.06 -15.17 17.25
N PRO A 555 17.00 -14.11 18.08
CA PRO A 555 16.06 -14.02 19.18
C PRO A 555 14.60 -14.03 18.69
N SER A 556 13.75 -14.76 19.40
CA SER A 556 12.30 -14.72 19.23
C SER A 556 11.73 -13.62 20.13
N PHE A 557 11.54 -12.41 19.58
CA PHE A 557 10.97 -11.26 20.31
C PHE A 557 9.48 -11.43 20.55
N ILE A 558 9.07 -11.88 21.73
CA ILE A 558 7.66 -12.09 22.09
C ILE A 558 7.04 -10.81 22.64
N ASN A 559 7.52 -10.32 23.78
CA ASN A 559 7.02 -9.14 24.47
C ASN A 559 8.16 -8.16 24.73
N LEU A 560 7.98 -6.93 24.27
CA LEU A 560 8.94 -5.83 24.36
C LEU A 560 8.56 -4.78 25.41
N ASN A 561 7.39 -4.91 26.05
CA ASN A 561 7.06 -4.09 27.21
C ASN A 561 7.71 -4.68 28.46
N SER A 562 8.25 -3.81 29.31
CA SER A 562 8.68 -4.14 30.66
C SER A 562 7.51 -3.99 31.65
N THR A 563 7.75 -4.34 32.91
CA THR A 563 6.80 -4.13 34.00
C THR A 563 6.54 -2.66 34.34
N SER A 564 7.33 -1.72 33.79
CA SER A 564 7.16 -0.29 34.00
C SER A 564 6.36 0.40 32.88
N ASP A 565 6.07 -0.29 31.78
CA ASP A 565 5.24 0.25 30.70
C ASP A 565 3.74 0.30 31.10
N GLU A 566 3.02 1.27 30.52
CA GLU A 566 1.57 1.48 30.74
C GLU A 566 0.68 0.25 30.48
N MET A 567 1.11 -0.59 29.54
CA MET A 567 0.42 -1.81 29.12
C MET A 567 1.31 -3.01 29.39
N ASP A 568 0.76 -4.04 30.02
CA ASP A 568 1.51 -5.27 30.35
C ASP A 568 2.05 -6.01 29.11
N ARG A 569 1.43 -5.79 27.95
CA ARG A 569 1.75 -6.46 26.69
C ARG A 569 2.18 -5.46 25.64
N GLY A 570 3.39 -5.64 25.10
CA GLY A 570 3.93 -5.00 23.91
C GLY A 570 4.49 -6.05 22.97
N LEU A 571 3.60 -6.87 22.43
CA LEU A 571 3.93 -7.99 21.58
C LEU A 571 4.49 -7.53 20.23
N ALA A 572 5.48 -8.27 19.75
CA ALA A 572 5.90 -8.18 18.36
C ALA A 572 4.88 -8.87 17.43
N CYS A 573 4.95 -8.67 16.12
CA CYS A 573 4.01 -9.35 15.22
C CYS A 573 4.37 -10.84 15.06
N PRO A 574 3.45 -11.69 14.57
CA PRO A 574 3.72 -13.14 14.46
C PRO A 574 4.96 -13.46 13.63
N HIS A 575 5.19 -12.76 12.51
CA HIS A 575 6.37 -13.00 11.68
C HIS A 575 7.70 -12.66 12.38
N THR A 576 7.75 -11.61 13.18
CA THR A 576 8.96 -11.29 13.95
C THR A 576 9.20 -12.28 15.07
N GLN A 577 8.14 -12.84 15.65
CA GLN A 577 8.25 -13.91 16.66
C GLN A 577 8.74 -15.21 16.04
N THR A 578 8.27 -15.55 14.83
CA THR A 578 8.55 -16.84 14.22
C THR A 578 9.76 -16.87 13.29
N ILE A 579 10.42 -15.73 13.06
CA ILE A 579 11.58 -15.64 12.15
C ILE A 579 12.64 -16.74 12.38
N PRO A 580 13.00 -17.15 13.63
CA PRO A 580 14.03 -18.16 13.84
C PRO A 580 13.60 -19.57 13.44
N TYR A 581 12.28 -19.82 13.32
CA TYR A 581 11.73 -21.12 12.96
C TYR A 581 11.44 -21.23 11.48
N VAL A 582 10.87 -20.17 10.87
CA VAL A 582 10.54 -20.17 9.43
C VAL A 582 11.81 -20.17 8.56
N THR A 583 12.88 -19.52 9.01
CA THR A 583 14.15 -19.44 8.26
C THR A 583 14.94 -20.74 8.28
N LYS A 584 14.80 -21.57 9.33
CA LYS A 584 15.37 -22.93 9.37
C LYS A 584 14.78 -23.86 8.31
N ILE A 585 13.57 -23.56 7.84
CA ILE A 585 12.94 -24.29 6.74
C ILE A 585 13.37 -23.69 5.40
N ALA A 586 13.55 -22.36 5.34
CA ALA A 586 13.92 -21.65 4.12
C ALA A 586 15.37 -21.87 3.67
N PHE A 587 16.30 -22.06 4.61
CA PHE A 587 17.73 -22.24 4.33
C PHE A 587 18.20 -23.65 4.70
N GLU A 588 19.11 -24.20 3.88
CA GLU A 588 19.83 -25.43 4.22
C GLU A 588 20.72 -25.20 5.46
N LYS A 589 20.93 -26.27 6.24
CA LYS A 589 21.44 -26.27 7.62
C LYS A 589 22.37 -25.10 7.99
N PHE A 590 21.91 -24.26 8.93
CA PHE A 590 22.74 -23.32 9.67
C PHE A 590 22.46 -23.44 11.18
N ASN A 591 23.42 -23.05 12.02
CA ASN A 591 23.23 -23.08 13.47
C ASN A 591 22.62 -21.76 13.96
N ALA A 592 21.43 -21.84 14.57
CA ALA A 592 20.73 -20.68 15.11
C ALA A 592 20.73 -20.66 16.64
N LEU A 593 21.11 -19.53 17.23
CA LEU A 593 20.95 -19.25 18.66
C LEU A 593 19.63 -18.50 18.88
N THR A 594 18.63 -19.17 19.45
CA THR A 594 17.23 -18.68 19.46
C THR A 594 16.68 -18.48 20.88
N PRO A 595 17.14 -17.46 21.63
CA PRO A 595 16.56 -17.15 22.94
C PRO A 595 15.16 -16.54 22.80
N VAL A 596 14.28 -16.82 23.76
CA VAL A 596 12.95 -16.18 23.81
C VAL A 596 13.06 -14.87 24.60
N VAL A 597 12.77 -13.75 23.94
CA VAL A 597 12.80 -12.43 24.57
C VAL A 597 11.39 -12.03 25.02
N ASN A 598 11.20 -11.99 26.34
CA ASN A 598 9.95 -11.55 26.96
C ASN A 598 10.29 -10.65 28.16
N LEU A 599 10.35 -9.34 27.91
CA LEU A 599 10.74 -8.36 28.90
C LEU A 599 9.72 -8.22 30.05
N GLY A 600 8.45 -8.54 29.78
CA GLY A 600 7.40 -8.56 30.81
C GLY A 600 7.56 -9.64 31.87
N ARG A 601 8.46 -10.63 31.67
CA ARG A 601 8.82 -11.64 32.68
C ARG A 601 10.04 -11.26 33.52
N GLY A 602 10.60 -10.07 33.30
CA GLY A 602 11.74 -9.55 34.05
C GLY A 602 13.11 -10.12 33.63
N LYS A 603 14.16 -9.53 34.21
CA LYS A 603 15.57 -9.81 33.89
C LYS A 603 15.97 -11.26 34.18
N ASP A 604 15.49 -11.86 35.26
CA ASP A 604 15.83 -13.23 35.64
C ASP A 604 15.38 -14.27 34.60
N TYR A 605 14.21 -14.04 33.99
CA TYR A 605 13.73 -14.89 32.90
C TYR A 605 14.67 -14.80 31.69
N LEU A 606 15.08 -13.59 31.30
CA LEU A 606 16.00 -13.39 30.18
C LEU A 606 17.37 -14.02 30.46
N VAL A 607 17.91 -13.89 31.68
CA VAL A 607 19.15 -14.58 32.09
C VAL A 607 19.00 -16.09 31.96
N GLY A 608 17.87 -16.65 32.38
CA GLY A 608 17.57 -18.08 32.24
C GLY A 608 17.55 -18.55 30.79
N GLU A 609 16.86 -17.80 29.91
CA GLU A 609 16.78 -18.09 28.48
C GLU A 609 18.13 -17.96 27.77
N LEU A 610 18.91 -16.93 28.08
CA LEU A 610 20.26 -16.78 27.53
C LEU A 610 21.18 -17.89 28.03
N TYR A 611 21.09 -18.29 29.31
CA TYR A 611 21.86 -19.42 29.81
C TYR A 611 21.49 -20.73 29.11
N ARG A 612 20.19 -20.99 28.87
CA ARG A 612 19.72 -22.15 28.10
C ARG A 612 20.37 -22.21 26.71
N VAL A 613 20.49 -21.07 26.04
CA VAL A 613 21.07 -20.96 24.70
C VAL A 613 22.60 -21.00 24.72
N PHE A 614 23.28 -20.30 25.63
CA PHE A 614 24.75 -20.17 25.59
C PHE A 614 25.52 -21.20 26.42
N LYS A 615 24.87 -22.02 27.27
CA LYS A 615 25.57 -22.99 28.13
C LYS A 615 26.45 -23.97 27.34
N HIS A 616 26.01 -24.41 26.15
CA HIS A 616 26.75 -25.34 25.31
C HIS A 616 27.99 -24.71 24.65
N LEU A 617 28.08 -23.37 24.67
CA LEU A 617 29.25 -22.60 24.21
C LEU A 617 30.18 -22.22 25.37
N GLY A 618 30.02 -22.85 26.54
CA GLY A 618 30.88 -22.65 27.71
C GLY A 618 30.67 -21.31 28.43
N VAL A 619 29.48 -20.73 28.35
CA VAL A 619 29.14 -19.46 29.02
C VAL A 619 28.49 -19.73 30.37
N ARG A 620 29.03 -19.11 31.44
CA ARG A 620 28.48 -19.22 32.80
C ARG A 620 27.36 -18.21 33.01
N LYS A 621 26.34 -18.58 33.81
CA LYS A 621 25.20 -17.70 34.16
C LYS A 621 25.64 -16.36 34.76
N SER A 622 26.67 -16.34 35.60
CA SER A 622 27.20 -15.11 36.20
C SER A 622 27.82 -14.14 35.19
N LEU A 623 28.43 -14.66 34.12
CA LEU A 623 28.95 -13.83 33.03
C LEU A 623 27.81 -13.19 32.23
N ILE A 624 26.71 -13.93 32.02
CA ILE A 624 25.50 -13.42 31.34
C ILE A 624 24.91 -12.25 32.13
N SER A 625 24.73 -12.38 33.44
CA SER A 625 24.21 -11.29 34.28
C SER A 625 25.04 -10.01 34.16
N LYS A 626 26.38 -10.12 34.23
CA LYS A 626 27.29 -8.97 34.06
C LYS A 626 27.27 -8.38 32.65
N ALA A 627 27.16 -9.23 31.63
CA ALA A 627 27.10 -8.80 30.23
C ALA A 627 25.78 -8.06 29.94
N ILE A 628 24.67 -8.45 30.57
CA ILE A 628 23.38 -7.76 30.46
C ILE A 628 23.48 -6.35 31.02
N GLU A 629 24.11 -6.13 32.18
CA GLU A 629 24.26 -4.78 32.76
C GLU A 629 24.96 -3.83 31.78
N LYS A 630 26.06 -4.26 31.18
CA LYS A 630 26.76 -3.47 30.16
C LYS A 630 25.94 -3.26 28.88
N ALA A 631 25.11 -4.24 28.52
CA ALA A 631 24.21 -4.12 27.38
C ALA A 631 23.06 -3.14 27.65
N GLU A 632 22.55 -3.09 28.88
CA GLU A 632 21.57 -2.11 29.35
C GLU A 632 22.16 -0.69 29.30
N ASP A 633 23.39 -0.49 29.80
CA ASP A 633 24.09 0.80 29.73
C ASP A 633 24.27 1.29 28.28
N ALA A 634 24.69 0.40 27.38
CA ALA A 634 24.86 0.71 25.96
C ALA A 634 23.53 1.09 25.28
N GLN A 635 22.44 0.44 25.67
CA GLN A 635 21.12 0.72 25.15
C GLN A 635 20.58 2.05 25.67
N GLU A 636 20.81 2.36 26.95
CA GLU A 636 20.42 3.62 27.57
C GLU A 636 21.19 4.80 26.99
N GLU A 637 22.50 4.65 26.70
CA GLU A 637 23.29 5.66 25.99
C GLU A 637 22.65 6.01 24.64
N PHE A 638 22.30 4.99 23.85
CA PHE A 638 21.65 5.17 22.55
C PHE A 638 20.31 5.92 22.68
N ILE A 639 19.42 5.46 23.57
CA ILE A 639 18.10 6.06 23.78
C ILE A 639 18.24 7.52 24.25
N THR A 640 19.14 7.78 25.19
CA THR A 640 19.35 9.12 25.75
C THR A 640 19.86 10.08 24.68
N LYS A 641 20.81 9.66 23.84
CA LYS A 641 21.36 10.50 22.77
C LYS A 641 20.30 10.91 21.74
N ILE A 642 19.48 9.97 21.28
CA ILE A 642 18.43 10.27 20.31
C ILE A 642 17.31 11.13 20.91
N LYS A 643 16.96 10.94 22.19
CA LYS A 643 15.95 11.75 22.89
C LYS A 643 16.42 13.17 23.12
N ASN A 644 17.64 13.36 23.62
CA ASN A 644 18.22 14.70 23.81
C ASN A 644 18.31 15.45 22.48
N LYS A 645 18.71 14.76 21.41
CA LYS A 645 18.75 15.37 20.07
C LYS A 645 17.34 15.73 19.57
N GLY A 646 16.35 14.88 19.85
CA GLY A 646 14.95 15.17 19.57
C GLY A 646 14.44 16.41 20.29
N GLU A 647 14.74 16.56 21.58
CA GLU A 647 14.37 17.74 22.37
C GLU A 647 15.05 19.01 21.87
N GLU A 648 16.33 18.95 21.53
CA GLU A 648 17.09 20.05 20.91
C GLU A 648 16.43 20.52 19.60
N VAL A 649 16.04 19.58 18.73
CA VAL A 649 15.37 19.89 17.46
C VAL A 649 13.98 20.49 17.73
N LEU A 650 13.19 19.88 18.62
CA LEU A 650 11.84 20.31 18.96
C LEU A 650 11.80 21.71 19.60
N ALA A 651 12.80 22.07 20.41
CA ALA A 651 12.93 23.39 21.01
C ALA A 651 13.20 24.50 19.98
N ASN A 652 13.85 24.15 18.86
CA ASN A 652 14.27 25.10 17.83
C ASN A 652 13.36 25.12 16.58
N VAL A 653 12.17 24.51 16.64
CA VAL A 653 11.27 24.38 15.48
C VAL A 653 10.67 25.74 15.07
N LYS A 654 11.22 26.31 13.99
CA LYS A 654 10.70 27.54 13.37
C LYS A 654 9.61 27.23 12.35
N ASP A 655 9.86 26.28 11.46
CA ASP A 655 8.98 25.90 10.35
C ASP A 655 8.25 24.59 10.60
N ASN A 656 7.41 24.18 9.64
CA ASN A 656 6.77 22.86 9.69
C ASN A 656 7.84 21.77 9.51
N ILE A 657 7.80 20.75 10.37
CA ILE A 657 8.66 19.58 10.27
C ILE A 657 7.83 18.32 10.03
N ILE A 658 8.43 17.35 9.36
CA ILE A 658 7.80 16.08 9.06
C ILE A 658 8.32 15.02 10.03
N VAL A 659 7.42 14.39 10.77
CA VAL A 659 7.73 13.18 11.53
C VAL A 659 7.51 11.97 10.63
N LEU A 660 8.55 11.15 10.42
CA LEU A 660 8.35 9.84 9.81
C LEU A 660 7.89 8.85 10.87
N VAL A 661 6.62 8.46 10.77
CA VAL A 661 5.94 7.55 11.69
C VAL A 661 5.94 6.14 11.09
N GLY A 662 6.36 5.16 11.87
CA GLY A 662 6.35 3.76 11.43
C GLY A 662 7.14 2.89 12.40
N ARG A 663 7.42 1.66 11.97
CA ARG A 663 8.34 0.78 12.71
C ARG A 663 9.78 1.15 12.36
N SER A 664 10.70 1.04 13.31
CA SER A 664 12.10 1.46 13.12
C SER A 664 12.75 0.77 11.92
N TYR A 665 12.52 -0.54 11.76
CA TYR A 665 13.00 -1.32 10.61
C TYR A 665 12.36 -0.99 9.25
N ASN A 666 11.40 -0.06 9.23
CA ASN A 666 10.77 0.45 8.00
C ASN A 666 11.09 1.92 7.80
N ALA A 667 10.86 2.75 8.84
CA ALA A 667 10.94 4.20 8.75
C ALA A 667 12.37 4.73 8.93
N SER A 668 13.24 3.99 9.62
CA SER A 668 14.61 4.42 9.92
C SER A 668 15.68 3.77 9.06
N ASP A 669 15.37 2.68 8.37
CA ASP A 669 16.28 2.06 7.41
C ASP A 669 16.16 2.78 6.05
N ASN A 670 17.24 3.41 5.60
CA ASN A 670 17.25 4.24 4.39
C ASN A 670 16.89 3.47 3.11
N CYS A 671 17.23 2.18 3.04
CA CYS A 671 16.86 1.38 1.87
C CYS A 671 15.38 0.98 1.94
N MET A 672 14.89 0.66 3.15
CA MET A 672 13.49 0.30 3.37
C MET A 672 12.51 1.48 3.27
N ASN A 673 12.96 2.71 3.52
CA ASN A 673 12.16 3.92 3.36
C ASN A 673 12.38 4.66 2.03
N LEU A 674 13.21 4.09 1.14
CA LEU A 674 13.54 4.65 -0.19
C LEU A 674 14.15 6.06 -0.11
N GLU A 675 15.07 6.26 0.84
CA GLU A 675 15.74 7.53 1.12
C GLU A 675 14.79 8.72 1.33
N LEU A 676 13.58 8.46 1.83
CA LEU A 676 12.56 9.49 2.07
C LEU A 676 13.07 10.71 2.88
N PRO A 677 13.87 10.54 3.96
CA PRO A 677 14.43 11.70 4.67
C PRO A 677 15.26 12.64 3.79
N ARG A 678 16.05 12.07 2.88
CA ARG A 678 16.90 12.83 1.96
C ARG A 678 16.05 13.57 0.94
N LYS A 679 15.05 12.91 0.36
CA LYS A 679 14.11 13.53 -0.58
C LYS A 679 13.35 14.69 0.05
N LEU A 680 12.92 14.56 1.31
CA LEU A 680 12.29 15.67 2.05
C LEU A 680 13.27 16.84 2.28
N ALA A 681 14.54 16.54 2.58
CA ALA A 681 15.56 17.57 2.73
C ALA A 681 15.84 18.31 1.41
N GLU A 682 15.81 17.62 0.27
CA GLU A 682 15.91 18.22 -1.07
C GLU A 682 14.70 19.13 -1.40
N LEU A 683 13.52 18.79 -0.86
CA LEU A 683 12.32 19.65 -0.88
C LEU A 683 12.36 20.80 0.16
N GLY A 684 13.45 20.92 0.93
CA GLY A 684 13.64 21.98 1.92
C GLY A 684 12.89 21.78 3.23
N VAL A 685 12.53 20.54 3.58
CA VAL A 685 11.76 20.22 4.79
C VAL A 685 12.53 19.28 5.71
N LEU A 686 12.67 19.68 6.97
CA LEU A 686 13.33 18.85 7.99
C LEU A 686 12.43 17.67 8.35
N SER A 687 13.02 16.48 8.36
CA SER A 687 12.36 15.26 8.80
C SER A 687 12.98 14.72 10.09
N ILE A 688 12.14 14.26 11.01
CA ILE A 688 12.53 13.71 12.31
C ILE A 688 12.02 12.27 12.48
N PRO A 689 12.85 11.33 12.96
CA PRO A 689 12.40 9.99 13.32
C PRO A 689 11.39 10.00 14.48
N MET A 690 10.38 9.14 14.45
CA MET A 690 9.38 9.04 15.53
C MET A 690 10.00 8.78 16.91
N ASP A 691 11.14 8.10 17.00
CA ASP A 691 11.77 7.71 18.26
C ASP A 691 12.53 8.84 18.97
N PHE A 692 12.74 9.97 18.29
CA PHE A 692 13.26 11.20 18.87
C PHE A 692 12.18 11.94 19.67
N LEU A 693 10.91 11.63 19.42
CA LEU A 693 9.80 12.29 20.10
C LEU A 693 9.64 11.77 21.54
N PRO A 694 9.40 12.64 22.55
CA PRO A 694 9.09 12.27 23.93
C PRO A 694 7.65 11.76 24.07
N ILE A 695 7.36 10.63 23.43
CA ILE A 695 6.01 10.03 23.35
C ILE A 695 5.56 9.35 24.65
N GLU A 696 6.48 9.13 25.59
CA GLU A 696 6.25 8.37 26.82
C GLU A 696 5.20 9.04 27.72
N ARG A 697 5.05 10.36 27.65
CA ARG A 697 4.05 11.15 28.40
C ARG A 697 2.60 10.94 27.94
N TYR A 698 2.38 10.30 26.80
CA TYR A 698 1.05 10.05 26.26
C TYR A 698 0.53 8.67 26.67
N CYS A 699 -0.67 8.63 27.26
CA CYS A 699 -1.39 7.42 27.64
C CYS A 699 -2.42 7.07 26.58
N ILE A 700 -2.49 5.83 26.07
CA ILE A 700 -3.45 5.42 25.02
C ILE A 700 -4.41 4.31 25.47
N LYS A 701 -4.18 3.70 26.64
CA LYS A 701 -4.89 2.52 27.15
C LYS A 701 -6.40 2.69 27.25
N GLU A 702 -6.87 3.89 27.57
CA GLU A 702 -8.30 4.17 27.67
C GLU A 702 -9.01 4.23 26.31
N THR A 703 -8.34 4.73 25.28
CA THR A 703 -8.92 4.91 23.94
C THR A 703 -8.74 3.66 23.08
N TRP A 704 -7.59 3.00 23.23
CA TRP A 704 -7.21 1.81 22.47
C TRP A 704 -6.86 0.67 23.43
N PRO A 705 -7.85 0.14 24.17
CA PRO A 705 -7.61 -0.99 25.04
C PRO A 705 -7.15 -2.19 24.22
N ASN A 706 -6.31 -3.02 24.82
CA ASN A 706 -5.75 -4.19 24.17
C ASN A 706 -4.97 -3.88 22.87
N MET A 707 -4.41 -2.67 22.72
CA MET A 707 -3.39 -2.40 21.70
C MET A 707 -2.09 -3.13 22.06
N TYR A 708 -2.08 -4.46 21.94
CA TYR A 708 -1.00 -5.30 22.41
C TYR A 708 0.25 -5.22 21.51
N TRP A 709 0.20 -4.62 20.32
CA TRP A 709 1.40 -4.47 19.49
C TRP A 709 2.28 -3.32 19.97
N ARG A 710 3.55 -3.58 20.33
CA ARG A 710 4.51 -2.54 20.75
C ARG A 710 4.60 -1.39 19.75
N SER A 711 4.67 -1.71 18.46
CA SER A 711 4.72 -0.68 17.42
C SER A 711 3.44 0.15 17.37
N GLY A 712 2.28 -0.48 17.54
CA GLY A 712 0.99 0.22 17.56
C GLY A 712 0.91 1.21 18.73
N GLN A 713 1.41 0.81 19.90
CA GLN A 713 1.47 1.70 21.06
C GLN A 713 2.30 2.95 20.79
N ARG A 714 3.53 2.79 20.28
CA ARG A 714 4.42 3.92 19.96
C ARG A 714 3.83 4.82 18.87
N ILE A 715 3.27 4.24 17.82
CA ILE A 715 2.66 4.96 16.69
C ILE A 715 1.46 5.81 17.14
N LEU A 716 0.57 5.27 17.97
CA LEU A 716 -0.61 6.02 18.44
C LEU A 716 -0.24 7.10 19.45
N LYS A 717 0.77 6.88 20.30
CA LYS A 717 1.31 7.93 21.18
C LYS A 717 1.94 9.06 20.35
N ALA A 718 2.69 8.73 19.30
CA ALA A 718 3.23 9.73 18.37
C ALA A 718 2.12 10.50 17.66
N ALA A 719 1.04 9.85 17.23
CA ALA A 719 -0.12 10.50 16.61
C ALA A 719 -0.70 11.61 17.50
N ARG A 720 -0.87 11.34 18.80
CA ARG A 720 -1.36 12.33 19.77
C ARG A 720 -0.46 13.54 19.89
N MET A 721 0.85 13.31 20.01
CA MET A 721 1.83 14.38 20.03
C MET A 721 1.77 15.21 18.74
N ILE A 722 1.76 14.55 17.58
CA ILE A 722 1.74 15.25 16.29
C ILE A 722 0.46 16.07 16.14
N ARG A 723 -0.70 15.56 16.57
CA ARG A 723 -1.97 16.29 16.59
C ARG A 723 -1.88 17.55 17.48
N GLU A 724 -1.30 17.44 18.67
CA GLU A 724 -1.21 18.55 19.63
C GLU A 724 -0.29 19.68 19.20
N TYR A 725 0.80 19.36 18.49
CA TYR A 725 1.83 20.32 18.11
C TYR A 725 1.62 20.80 16.67
N PRO A 726 1.18 22.05 16.42
CA PRO A 726 0.77 22.51 15.10
C PRO A 726 1.85 22.37 14.02
N LYS A 727 3.12 22.59 14.38
CA LYS A 727 4.26 22.53 13.45
C LYS A 727 4.72 21.11 13.09
N LEU A 728 4.25 20.08 13.79
CA LEU A 728 4.56 18.69 13.47
C LEU A 728 3.54 18.15 12.46
N ASN A 729 3.96 17.60 11.33
CA ASN A 729 3.08 16.87 10.42
C ASN A 729 3.61 15.44 10.23
N ALA A 730 2.75 14.49 9.87
CA ALA A 730 3.13 13.08 9.79
C ALA A 730 3.22 12.59 8.35
N ILE A 731 4.28 11.82 8.08
CA ILE A 731 4.27 10.83 6.99
C ILE A 731 4.34 9.44 7.63
N TYR A 732 3.29 8.64 7.44
CA TYR A 732 3.22 7.26 7.90
C TYR A 732 3.85 6.33 6.87
N VAL A 733 4.88 5.58 7.26
CA VAL A 733 5.56 4.59 6.42
C VAL A 733 5.06 3.19 6.77
N GLY A 734 4.20 2.64 5.91
CA GLY A 734 3.62 1.29 6.00
C GLY A 734 4.25 0.32 5.00
N ASN A 735 3.89 -0.97 5.09
CA ASN A 735 4.31 -1.98 4.09
C ASN A 735 3.12 -2.71 3.49
N PHE A 736 3.26 -3.14 2.25
CA PHE A 736 2.32 -4.06 1.64
C PHE A 736 2.26 -5.39 2.43
N LEU A 737 1.07 -6.01 2.48
CA LEU A 737 0.75 -7.20 3.27
C LEU A 737 1.02 -7.10 4.79
N CYS A 738 1.23 -5.89 5.32
CA CYS A 738 1.48 -5.72 6.73
C CYS A 738 0.22 -5.95 7.57
N GLY A 739 0.27 -6.98 8.42
CA GLY A 739 -0.89 -7.37 9.22
C GLY A 739 -1.33 -6.39 10.29
N PRO A 740 -0.44 -5.89 11.17
CA PRO A 740 -0.85 -4.93 12.18
C PRO A 740 -1.32 -3.60 11.57
N ASP A 741 -0.76 -3.17 10.43
CA ASP A 741 -1.14 -1.90 9.78
C ASP A 741 -2.56 -1.95 9.19
N SER A 742 -3.15 -3.15 9.01
CA SER A 742 -4.57 -3.27 8.63
C SER A 742 -5.52 -2.69 9.69
N PHE A 743 -5.07 -2.53 10.94
CA PHE A 743 -5.81 -1.92 12.04
C PHE A 743 -5.17 -0.61 12.51
N ILE A 744 -3.85 -0.60 12.74
CA ILE A 744 -3.13 0.55 13.31
C ILE A 744 -3.32 1.81 12.45
N LEU A 745 -3.35 1.70 11.11
CA LEU A 745 -3.53 2.87 10.23
C LEU A 745 -4.89 3.55 10.44
N LYS A 746 -5.96 2.77 10.66
CA LYS A 746 -7.30 3.32 10.95
C LYS A 746 -7.33 4.03 12.30
N TYR A 747 -6.65 3.45 13.29
CA TYR A 747 -6.54 4.02 14.63
C TYR A 747 -5.68 5.28 14.62
N PHE A 748 -4.60 5.27 13.84
CA PHE A 748 -3.75 6.44 13.61
C PHE A 748 -4.55 7.56 12.95
N LYS A 749 -5.35 7.27 11.91
CA LYS A 749 -6.26 8.25 11.29
C LYS A 749 -7.24 8.84 12.31
N LYS A 750 -7.87 8.01 13.15
CA LYS A 750 -8.77 8.48 14.22
C LYS A 750 -8.04 9.35 15.26
N GLU A 751 -6.80 9.01 15.62
CA GLU A 751 -5.99 9.83 16.53
C GLU A 751 -5.48 11.13 15.92
N MET A 752 -5.19 11.16 14.62
CA MET A 752 -4.82 12.41 13.93
C MET A 752 -6.00 13.39 13.80
N GLY A 753 -7.24 12.87 13.77
CA GLY A 753 -8.45 13.67 13.63
C GLY A 753 -8.50 14.37 12.26
N GLU A 754 -8.77 15.67 12.24
CA GLU A 754 -8.76 16.48 11.02
C GLU A 754 -7.35 16.84 10.53
N LYS A 755 -6.30 16.58 11.33
CA LYS A 755 -4.93 16.93 10.92
C LYS A 755 -4.46 15.99 9.81
N PRO A 756 -4.09 16.52 8.63
CA PRO A 756 -3.73 15.68 7.50
C PRO A 756 -2.40 14.96 7.74
N PHE A 757 -2.27 13.78 7.16
CA PHE A 757 -1.03 13.02 7.11
C PHE A 757 -0.93 12.30 5.77
N LEU A 758 0.29 12.04 5.32
CA LEU A 758 0.53 11.23 4.12
C LEU A 758 0.84 9.79 4.52
N HIS A 759 0.21 8.82 3.89
CA HIS A 759 0.56 7.40 4.05
C HIS A 759 1.32 6.90 2.83
N ILE A 760 2.54 6.42 3.05
CA ILE A 760 3.39 5.83 2.02
C ILE A 760 3.51 4.34 2.32
N GLU A 761 3.02 3.53 1.39
CA GLU A 761 3.14 2.08 1.47
C GLU A 761 4.29 1.62 0.59
N ILE A 762 5.22 0.88 1.20
CA ILE A 762 6.43 0.38 0.55
C ILE A 762 6.31 -1.12 0.29
N ASP A 763 6.86 -1.54 -0.84
CA ASP A 763 6.95 -2.92 -1.30
C ASP A 763 8.25 -3.18 -2.08
N GLU A 764 8.54 -4.42 -2.46
CA GLU A 764 9.78 -4.76 -3.21
C GLU A 764 9.92 -4.08 -4.59
N HIS A 765 8.80 -3.58 -5.15
CA HIS A 765 8.73 -3.01 -6.50
C HIS A 765 8.57 -1.48 -6.52
N SER A 766 8.49 -0.83 -5.37
CA SER A 766 8.21 0.61 -5.28
C SER A 766 9.23 1.45 -6.09
N ALA A 767 8.72 2.33 -6.96
CA ALA A 767 9.50 3.26 -7.77
C ALA A 767 9.60 4.63 -7.10
N ASP A 768 10.78 5.27 -7.18
CA ASP A 768 11.10 6.51 -6.46
C ASP A 768 10.25 7.72 -6.89
N ALA A 769 9.96 7.85 -8.18
CA ALA A 769 9.27 9.03 -8.75
C ALA A 769 7.83 9.25 -8.20
N GLY A 770 7.13 8.16 -7.88
CA GLY A 770 5.78 8.23 -7.30
C GLY A 770 5.76 8.75 -5.86
N ILE A 771 6.86 8.56 -5.12
CA ILE A 771 6.96 8.97 -3.71
C ILE A 771 7.19 10.47 -3.59
N ILE A 772 8.11 11.03 -4.39
CA ILE A 772 8.39 12.48 -4.39
C ILE A 772 7.13 13.26 -4.73
N THR A 773 6.41 12.85 -5.76
CA THR A 773 5.17 13.52 -6.20
C THR A 773 4.13 13.58 -5.07
N ARG A 774 4.00 12.49 -4.29
CA ARG A 774 3.12 12.45 -3.11
C ARG A 774 3.60 13.37 -1.99
N CYS A 775 4.90 13.43 -1.74
CA CYS A 775 5.49 14.34 -0.75
C CYS A 775 5.29 15.80 -1.15
N GLU A 776 5.55 16.17 -2.40
CA GLU A 776 5.32 17.53 -2.92
C GLU A 776 3.85 17.94 -2.80
N ALA A 777 2.93 17.08 -3.24
CA ALA A 777 1.49 17.34 -3.14
C ALA A 777 1.05 17.53 -1.68
N PHE A 778 1.60 16.73 -0.75
CA PHE A 778 1.32 16.86 0.68
C PHE A 778 1.85 18.18 1.25
N LEU A 779 3.09 18.56 0.93
CA LEU A 779 3.69 19.82 1.41
C LEU A 779 2.98 21.06 0.83
N ASP A 780 2.57 21.01 -0.43
CA ASP A 780 1.78 22.06 -1.07
C ASP A 780 0.39 22.19 -0.41
N SER A 781 -0.28 21.08 -0.10
CA SER A 781 -1.56 21.06 0.63
C SER A 781 -1.43 21.68 2.03
N LEU A 782 -0.38 21.30 2.80
CA LEU A 782 -0.11 21.89 4.12
C LEU A 782 0.12 23.41 4.05
N SER A 783 0.82 23.87 3.02
CA SER A 783 1.09 25.30 2.80
C SER A 783 -0.19 26.07 2.47
N ALA A 784 -1.07 25.48 1.66
CA ALA A 784 -2.34 26.10 1.27
C ALA A 784 -3.34 26.19 2.45
N GLN A 785 -3.43 25.15 3.28
CA GLN A 785 -4.28 25.18 4.49
C GLN A 785 -3.86 26.31 5.46
N LYS A 786 -2.55 26.54 5.61
CA LYS A 786 -2.01 27.62 6.45
C LYS A 786 -2.41 29.00 5.94
N ALA A 787 -2.41 29.20 4.62
CA ALA A 787 -2.75 30.49 4.01
C ALA A 787 -4.19 30.93 4.30
N ILE A 788 -5.11 29.98 4.50
CA ILE A 788 -6.55 30.25 4.63
C ILE A 788 -7.01 30.19 6.09
N ASN A 789 -6.08 30.06 7.05
CA ASN A 789 -6.37 30.10 8.48
C ASN A 789 -7.48 29.12 8.89
N LEU A 790 -7.61 28.00 8.17
CA LEU A 790 -8.52 26.92 8.52
C LEU A 790 -8.07 26.39 9.88
N LYS A 791 -8.75 26.85 10.93
CA LYS A 791 -8.59 26.28 12.26
C LYS A 791 -9.08 24.84 12.16
N VAL A 792 -8.13 23.90 12.16
CA VAL A 792 -8.38 22.50 12.50
C VAL A 792 -9.27 22.52 13.73
N ARG A 793 -10.54 22.12 13.59
CA ARG A 793 -11.43 22.07 14.74
C ARG A 793 -10.85 21.00 15.64
N ARG A 794 -10.52 21.39 16.87
CA ARG A 794 -10.27 20.40 17.92
C ARG A 794 -11.60 19.74 18.19
N GLU A 795 -11.94 18.69 17.46
CA GLU A 795 -12.94 17.76 17.94
C GLU A 795 -12.40 17.20 19.26
N GLU A 796 -13.08 17.51 20.36
CA GLU A 796 -12.92 16.77 21.59
C GLU A 796 -13.44 15.35 21.33
N GLY A 797 -12.58 14.49 20.77
CA GLY A 797 -12.84 13.08 20.58
C GLY A 797 -12.95 12.36 21.92
N LYS A 798 -13.96 12.66 22.73
CA LYS A 798 -14.36 11.90 23.91
C LYS A 798 -15.12 10.63 23.47
N SER A 799 -14.62 9.91 22.49
CA SER A 799 -15.04 8.51 22.26
C SER A 799 -14.28 7.67 23.27
N LYS A 800 -14.79 7.63 24.52
CA LYS A 800 -14.31 6.68 25.51
C LYS A 800 -14.68 5.28 25.00
N PHE A 801 -13.71 4.39 24.88
CA PHE A 801 -14.00 2.99 24.66
C PHE A 801 -14.71 2.45 25.91
N ARG A 802 -16.04 2.43 25.89
CA ARG A 802 -16.82 1.82 26.98
C ARG A 802 -16.75 0.31 26.79
N SER A 803 -15.75 -0.33 27.41
CA SER A 803 -15.90 -1.75 27.74
C SER A 803 -17.04 -1.85 28.74
N SER A 804 -18.25 -2.12 28.27
CA SER A 804 -19.37 -2.29 29.18
C SER A 804 -19.15 -3.59 29.96
N SER A 805 -18.61 -3.45 31.17
CA SER A 805 -18.71 -4.42 32.26
C SER A 805 -20.17 -4.62 32.74
N ILE A 806 -21.14 -4.07 32.01
CA ILE A 806 -22.56 -4.04 32.36
C ILE A 806 -23.26 -5.15 31.55
N VAL A 807 -23.08 -6.39 31.98
CA VAL A 807 -23.95 -7.50 31.54
C VAL A 807 -24.70 -8.11 32.73
N GLY A 808 -24.21 -7.92 33.96
CA GLY A 808 -24.96 -8.26 35.17
C GLY A 808 -26.27 -7.45 35.24
N HIS A 809 -27.41 -8.13 35.01
CA HIS A 809 -28.78 -7.60 35.02
C HIS A 809 -29.21 -6.71 33.84
N SER A 810 -28.58 -6.82 32.66
CA SER A 810 -29.03 -6.08 31.47
C SER A 810 -30.22 -6.78 30.79
N SER A 811 -31.29 -6.02 30.44
CA SER A 811 -32.42 -6.49 29.62
C SER A 811 -32.10 -6.58 28.11
N ARG A 812 -30.83 -6.47 27.73
CA ARG A 812 -30.39 -6.46 26.32
C ARG A 812 -30.23 -7.88 25.77
N THR A 813 -30.56 -8.05 24.49
CA THR A 813 -30.26 -9.26 23.71
C THR A 813 -28.84 -9.19 23.17
N ILE A 814 -28.04 -10.24 23.42
CA ILE A 814 -26.68 -10.39 22.90
C ILE A 814 -26.73 -11.10 21.55
N TYR A 815 -26.37 -10.40 20.49
CA TYR A 815 -26.21 -10.96 19.15
C TYR A 815 -24.81 -11.55 18.97
N ILE A 816 -24.75 -12.81 18.56
CA ILE A 816 -23.51 -13.58 18.38
C ILE A 816 -23.32 -13.83 16.89
N PRO A 817 -22.26 -13.30 16.25
CA PRO A 817 -21.91 -13.69 14.89
C PRO A 817 -21.69 -15.19 14.82
N ARG A 818 -22.27 -15.87 13.82
CA ARG A 818 -22.24 -17.33 13.74
C ARG A 818 -20.81 -17.86 13.80
N MET A 819 -19.93 -17.45 12.88
CA MET A 819 -18.53 -17.93 12.73
C MET A 819 -18.39 -19.46 12.53
N ALA A 820 -18.96 -20.25 13.41
CA ALA A 820 -19.15 -21.69 13.38
C ALA A 820 -20.42 -22.05 14.18
N ASP A 821 -20.95 -23.25 13.99
CA ASP A 821 -22.19 -23.64 14.67
C ASP A 821 -22.08 -23.74 16.20
N HIS A 822 -20.86 -23.76 16.75
CA HIS A 822 -20.62 -23.61 18.19
C HIS A 822 -21.22 -22.31 18.77
N ALA A 823 -21.53 -21.30 17.95
CA ALA A 823 -22.27 -20.12 18.41
C ALA A 823 -23.65 -20.45 19.01
N PHE A 824 -24.34 -21.50 18.55
CA PHE A 824 -25.61 -21.94 19.13
C PHE A 824 -25.43 -22.46 20.56
N ALA A 825 -24.33 -23.18 20.80
CA ALA A 825 -23.96 -23.61 22.15
C ALA A 825 -23.65 -22.41 23.06
N LEU A 826 -22.99 -21.37 22.54
CA LEU A 826 -22.74 -20.14 23.28
C LEU A 826 -24.05 -19.39 23.61
N ALA A 827 -24.97 -19.26 22.66
CA ALA A 827 -26.27 -18.64 22.88
C ALA A 827 -27.07 -19.38 23.96
N ALA A 828 -27.12 -20.72 23.91
CA ALA A 828 -27.76 -21.53 24.93
C ALA A 828 -27.11 -21.37 26.31
N ALA A 829 -25.78 -21.21 26.38
CA ALA A 829 -25.08 -20.94 27.63
C ALA A 829 -25.44 -19.57 28.22
N PHE A 830 -25.56 -18.53 27.39
CA PHE A 830 -26.04 -17.21 27.84
C PHE A 830 -27.48 -17.30 28.38
N GLN A 831 -28.37 -17.97 27.64
CA GLN A 831 -29.77 -18.14 28.04
C GLN A 831 -29.91 -18.91 29.35
N ARG A 832 -29.10 -19.97 29.55
CA ARG A 832 -29.03 -20.70 30.83
C ARG A 832 -28.63 -19.79 32.00
N CYS A 833 -27.82 -18.77 31.76
CA CYS A 833 -27.43 -17.78 32.75
C CYS A 833 -28.39 -16.60 32.87
N GLY A 834 -29.57 -16.67 32.24
CA GLY A 834 -30.60 -15.64 32.33
C GLY A 834 -30.38 -14.42 31.42
N ILE A 835 -29.50 -14.54 30.42
CA ILE A 835 -29.22 -13.47 29.46
C ILE A 835 -29.76 -13.87 28.09
N ASN A 836 -30.59 -13.00 27.50
CA ASN A 836 -31.10 -13.21 26.16
C ASN A 836 -29.93 -13.16 25.16
N ALA A 837 -29.80 -14.21 24.34
CA ALA A 837 -28.79 -14.28 23.31
C ALA A 837 -29.36 -14.93 22.05
N GLU A 838 -28.91 -14.44 20.90
CA GLU A 838 -29.35 -14.86 19.57
C GLU A 838 -28.14 -14.99 18.64
N VAL A 839 -28.09 -16.07 17.87
CA VAL A 839 -27.06 -16.27 16.84
C VAL A 839 -27.52 -15.56 15.58
N LEU A 840 -26.66 -14.72 15.02
CA LEU A 840 -26.93 -14.07 13.74
C LEU A 840 -27.05 -15.12 12.62
N PRO A 841 -27.86 -14.87 11.57
CA PRO A 841 -27.98 -15.77 10.42
C PRO A 841 -26.62 -16.09 9.77
N GLU A 842 -26.61 -17.15 8.95
CA GLU A 842 -25.42 -17.44 8.14
C GLU A 842 -25.04 -16.24 7.27
N SER A 843 -23.75 -15.91 7.26
CA SER A 843 -23.25 -14.83 6.45
C SER A 843 -23.48 -15.15 4.98
N ASP A 844 -24.20 -14.27 4.30
CA ASP A 844 -24.51 -14.40 2.88
C ASP A 844 -23.74 -13.38 2.03
N LYS A 845 -24.04 -13.34 0.74
CA LYS A 845 -23.42 -12.38 -0.19
C LYS A 845 -23.65 -10.93 0.27
N GLU A 846 -24.80 -10.62 0.85
CA GLU A 846 -25.12 -9.28 1.34
C GLU A 846 -24.26 -8.90 2.55
N SER A 847 -24.07 -9.80 3.52
CA SER A 847 -23.15 -9.60 4.65
C SER A 847 -21.75 -9.21 4.15
N ILE A 848 -21.22 -9.94 3.17
CA ILE A 848 -19.88 -9.67 2.63
C ILE A 848 -19.82 -8.28 1.97
N GLU A 849 -20.81 -7.91 1.16
CA GLU A 849 -20.87 -6.62 0.47
C GLU A 849 -21.03 -5.45 1.45
N LEU A 850 -21.80 -5.60 2.52
CA LEU A 850 -21.89 -4.60 3.60
C LEU A 850 -20.57 -4.47 4.36
N GLY A 851 -19.94 -5.59 4.73
CA GLY A 851 -18.67 -5.60 5.46
C GLY A 851 -17.53 -4.96 4.67
N LYS A 852 -17.46 -5.22 3.36
CA LYS A 852 -16.47 -4.64 2.43
C LYS A 852 -16.44 -3.12 2.43
N LYS A 853 -17.56 -2.45 2.74
CA LYS A 853 -17.62 -0.97 2.80
C LYS A 853 -16.80 -0.37 3.94
N PHE A 854 -16.49 -1.14 4.99
CA PHE A 854 -15.78 -0.66 6.19
C PHE A 854 -14.34 -1.18 6.29
N VAL A 855 -14.03 -2.29 5.60
CA VAL A 855 -12.68 -2.86 5.57
C VAL A 855 -11.87 -2.29 4.40
N SER A 856 -10.55 -2.23 4.56
CA SER A 856 -9.64 -1.78 3.49
C SER A 856 -9.22 -2.92 2.54
N GLY A 857 -9.70 -4.14 2.82
CA GLY A 857 -9.28 -5.37 2.15
C GLY A 857 -7.91 -5.87 2.59
N LYS A 858 -7.34 -5.29 3.66
CA LYS A 858 -6.08 -5.74 4.28
C LYS A 858 -6.31 -6.61 5.50
N GLU A 859 -7.46 -6.45 6.14
CA GLU A 859 -7.93 -7.21 7.29
C GLU A 859 -8.21 -8.66 6.87
N CYS A 860 -8.24 -9.60 7.83
CA CYS A 860 -8.54 -10.98 7.48
C CYS A 860 -9.99 -11.08 6.98
N TYR A 861 -10.26 -12.03 6.08
CA TYR A 861 -11.60 -12.26 5.55
C TYR A 861 -12.68 -12.42 6.65
N PRO A 862 -12.44 -13.15 7.76
CA PRO A 862 -13.40 -13.22 8.86
C PRO A 862 -13.81 -11.85 9.44
N CYS A 863 -12.91 -10.86 9.47
CA CYS A 863 -13.24 -9.51 9.94
C CYS A 863 -14.27 -8.84 9.04
N ALA A 864 -14.13 -8.97 7.72
CA ALA A 864 -15.07 -8.43 6.76
C ALA A 864 -16.46 -9.07 6.93
N VAL A 865 -16.49 -10.40 7.06
CA VAL A 865 -17.71 -11.18 7.26
C VAL A 865 -18.43 -10.76 8.55
N THR A 866 -17.75 -10.77 9.69
CA THR A 866 -18.37 -10.43 10.99
C THR A 866 -18.77 -8.97 11.08
N THR A 867 -18.02 -8.07 10.44
CA THR A 867 -18.44 -6.66 10.31
C THR A 867 -19.73 -6.58 9.51
N GLY A 868 -19.80 -7.31 8.40
CA GLY A 868 -20.97 -7.44 7.55
C GLY A 868 -22.22 -7.89 8.30
N ASP A 869 -22.12 -8.97 9.06
CA ASP A 869 -23.24 -9.52 9.85
C ASP A 869 -23.73 -8.51 10.91
N MET A 870 -22.81 -7.82 11.58
CA MET A 870 -23.15 -6.77 12.55
C MET A 870 -23.84 -5.58 11.87
N VAL A 871 -23.31 -5.11 10.74
CA VAL A 871 -23.88 -4.00 9.97
C VAL A 871 -25.28 -4.38 9.45
N LYS A 872 -25.43 -5.59 8.92
CA LYS A 872 -26.72 -6.12 8.45
C LYS A 872 -27.76 -6.13 9.57
N ARG A 873 -27.38 -6.53 10.79
CA ARG A 873 -28.28 -6.51 11.94
C ARG A 873 -28.67 -5.11 12.37
N VAL A 874 -27.74 -4.16 12.44
CA VAL A 874 -28.10 -2.79 12.88
C VAL A 874 -28.94 -2.03 11.85
N LEU A 875 -28.87 -2.41 10.58
CA LEU A 875 -29.68 -1.85 9.50
C LEU A 875 -31.06 -2.50 9.36
N SER A 876 -31.37 -3.57 10.11
CA SER A 876 -32.68 -4.22 10.03
C SER A 876 -33.76 -3.38 10.70
N SER A 877 -34.98 -3.40 10.16
CA SER A 877 -36.09 -2.55 10.59
C SER A 877 -36.55 -2.80 12.04
N ASP A 878 -36.25 -3.98 12.58
CA ASP A 878 -36.60 -4.43 13.92
C ASP A 878 -35.47 -4.22 14.96
N PHE A 879 -34.35 -3.60 14.56
CA PHE A 879 -33.22 -3.37 15.48
C PHE A 879 -33.52 -2.24 16.47
N ILE A 880 -33.41 -2.54 17.77
CA ILE A 880 -33.63 -1.58 18.87
C ILE A 880 -32.30 -1.38 19.62
N PRO A 881 -31.58 -0.25 19.42
CA PRO A 881 -30.24 -0.03 19.98
C PRO A 881 -30.16 -0.20 21.50
N GLU A 882 -31.14 0.31 22.24
CA GLU A 882 -31.13 0.34 23.72
C GLU A 882 -31.25 -1.07 24.31
N LYS A 883 -31.87 -1.99 23.58
CA LYS A 883 -32.09 -3.41 23.94
C LYS A 883 -31.08 -4.36 23.29
N SER A 884 -30.04 -3.84 22.64
CA SER A 884 -29.15 -4.67 21.83
C SER A 884 -27.71 -4.61 22.33
N ALA A 885 -26.99 -5.72 22.21
CA ALA A 885 -25.57 -5.86 22.47
C ALA A 885 -24.96 -6.85 21.46
N PHE A 886 -23.66 -6.73 21.17
CA PHE A 886 -22.96 -7.70 20.31
C PHE A 886 -21.93 -8.49 21.09
N PHE A 887 -21.76 -9.77 20.76
CA PHE A 887 -20.65 -10.59 21.25
C PHE A 887 -19.52 -10.62 20.22
N MET A 888 -18.32 -10.23 20.64
CA MET A 888 -17.11 -10.36 19.82
C MET A 888 -15.92 -10.58 20.75
N PRO A 889 -15.57 -11.85 21.06
CA PRO A 889 -14.47 -12.14 21.95
C PRO A 889 -13.17 -11.59 21.39
N SER A 890 -12.23 -11.27 22.26
CA SER A 890 -10.96 -10.68 21.88
C SER A 890 -9.80 -11.59 22.29
N GLY A 891 -8.70 -11.42 21.58
CA GLY A 891 -7.46 -12.18 21.73
C GLY A 891 -6.38 -11.32 22.37
N THR A 892 -5.53 -11.97 23.16
CA THR A 892 -4.45 -11.33 23.92
C THR A 892 -3.09 -11.48 23.25
N GLY A 893 -3.02 -12.33 22.22
CA GLY A 893 -1.84 -12.60 21.40
C GLY A 893 -1.71 -11.66 20.20
N PRO A 894 -0.60 -11.75 19.45
CA PRO A 894 -0.24 -10.82 18.37
C PRO A 894 -1.13 -10.94 17.11
N CYS A 895 -2.19 -11.74 17.17
CA CYS A 895 -3.12 -12.05 16.09
C CYS A 895 -4.15 -10.94 15.92
N ARG A 896 -4.36 -10.52 14.67
CA ARG A 896 -5.32 -9.47 14.28
C ARG A 896 -6.73 -9.65 14.87
N PHE A 897 -7.15 -10.87 15.16
CA PHE A 897 -8.42 -11.18 15.83
C PHE A 897 -8.66 -10.35 17.09
N GLY A 898 -7.63 -10.12 17.92
CA GLY A 898 -7.77 -9.31 19.14
C GLY A 898 -8.05 -7.83 18.92
N GLN A 899 -8.11 -7.37 17.67
CA GLN A 899 -8.49 -6.01 17.32
C GLN A 899 -9.89 -5.91 16.69
N TYR A 900 -10.60 -7.04 16.49
CA TYR A 900 -11.90 -7.04 15.81
C TYR A 900 -12.94 -6.25 16.59
N ASN A 901 -13.04 -6.48 17.90
CA ASN A 901 -13.97 -5.75 18.77
C ASN A 901 -13.70 -4.24 18.77
N VAL A 902 -12.42 -3.84 18.77
CA VAL A 902 -12.02 -2.42 18.71
C VAL A 902 -12.41 -1.80 17.36
N PHE A 903 -12.20 -2.54 16.27
CA PHE A 903 -12.61 -2.11 14.94
C PHE A 903 -14.14 -2.06 14.77
N HIS A 904 -14.88 -3.08 15.20
CA HIS A 904 -16.34 -3.11 15.14
C HIS A 904 -16.96 -1.96 15.97
N ARG A 905 -16.36 -1.61 17.12
CA ARG A 905 -16.76 -0.41 17.88
C ARG A 905 -16.65 0.86 17.03
N MET A 906 -15.55 1.03 16.29
CA MET A 906 -15.40 2.16 15.36
C MET A 906 -16.46 2.14 14.25
N VAL A 907 -16.81 0.97 13.72
CA VAL A 907 -17.85 0.84 12.69
C VAL A 907 -19.22 1.26 13.25
N LEU A 908 -19.60 0.74 14.42
CA LEU A 908 -20.86 1.11 15.08
C LEU A 908 -20.91 2.62 15.42
N ASP A 909 -19.80 3.20 15.89
CA ASP A 909 -19.70 4.65 16.12
C ASP A 909 -19.95 5.44 14.83
N SER A 910 -19.34 5.00 13.71
CA SER A 910 -19.50 5.67 12.41
C SER A 910 -20.91 5.56 11.84
N LEU A 911 -21.66 4.54 12.25
CA LEU A 911 -23.06 4.33 11.88
C LEU A 911 -24.05 5.03 12.83
N GLY A 912 -23.57 5.74 13.85
CA GLY A 912 -24.43 6.46 14.79
C GLY A 912 -24.98 5.62 15.95
N TYR A 913 -24.35 4.48 16.28
CA TYR A 913 -24.77 3.59 17.37
C TYR A 913 -23.76 3.55 18.54
N PRO A 914 -23.37 4.69 19.16
CA PRO A 914 -22.33 4.72 20.20
C PRO A 914 -22.73 3.97 21.49
N ASP A 915 -24.03 3.82 21.76
CA ASP A 915 -24.55 3.24 23.00
C ASP A 915 -24.81 1.71 22.94
N VAL A 916 -24.67 1.09 21.77
CA VAL A 916 -24.81 -0.36 21.58
C VAL A 916 -23.51 -1.05 22.03
N PRO A 917 -23.45 -1.76 23.15
CA PRO A 917 -22.21 -2.35 23.67
C PRO A 917 -21.70 -3.52 22.82
N ILE A 918 -20.38 -3.76 22.92
CA ILE A 918 -19.75 -5.00 22.46
C ILE A 918 -19.20 -5.73 23.69
N PHE A 919 -19.79 -6.88 24.01
CA PHE A 919 -19.26 -7.81 24.99
C PHE A 919 -18.08 -8.58 24.38
N ALA A 920 -16.87 -8.26 24.86
CA ALA A 920 -15.62 -8.74 24.31
C ALA A 920 -14.72 -9.32 25.42
N PRO A 921 -15.03 -10.53 25.93
CA PRO A 921 -14.17 -11.18 26.91
C PRO A 921 -12.79 -11.45 26.33
N ASN A 922 -11.76 -11.25 27.14
CA ASN A 922 -10.36 -11.49 26.77
C ASN A 922 -9.87 -12.85 27.26
N GLN A 923 -9.08 -13.54 26.43
CA GLN A 923 -8.41 -14.79 26.81
C GLN A 923 -7.17 -14.54 27.70
N ASP A 924 -7.35 -14.01 28.90
CA ASP A 924 -6.28 -13.97 29.91
C ASP A 924 -6.76 -14.27 31.33
N THR A 925 -5.99 -13.85 32.35
CA THR A 925 -6.32 -14.08 33.76
C THR A 925 -7.66 -13.45 34.16
N THR A 926 -8.17 -12.49 33.40
CA THR A 926 -9.52 -11.94 33.61
C THR A 926 -10.60 -12.71 32.88
N PHE A 927 -10.30 -13.70 32.02
CA PHE A 927 -11.30 -14.44 31.24
C PHE A 927 -12.45 -14.99 32.10
N TYR A 928 -12.12 -15.69 33.19
CA TYR A 928 -13.14 -16.22 34.10
C TYR A 928 -13.88 -15.14 34.89
N LYS A 929 -13.25 -13.99 35.12
CA LYS A 929 -13.89 -12.82 35.75
C LYS A 929 -14.83 -12.12 34.77
N ASP A 930 -14.40 -11.91 33.54
CA ASP A 930 -15.15 -11.27 32.45
C ASP A 930 -16.36 -12.13 32.04
N LEU A 931 -16.19 -13.44 32.00
CA LEU A 931 -17.28 -14.40 31.84
C LEU A 931 -18.13 -14.56 33.09
N GLY A 932 -17.55 -14.41 34.28
CA GLY A 932 -18.26 -14.45 35.56
C GLY A 932 -19.29 -13.32 35.73
N ILE A 933 -19.17 -12.23 34.96
CA ILE A 933 -20.18 -11.14 34.88
C ILE A 933 -21.50 -11.64 34.28
N VAL A 934 -21.45 -12.69 33.46
CA VAL A 934 -22.60 -13.34 32.81
C VAL A 934 -23.28 -14.33 33.78
N GLY A 935 -22.52 -14.91 34.70
CA GLY A 935 -22.96 -15.88 35.72
C GLY A 935 -21.88 -16.93 36.00
N LYS A 936 -21.82 -17.46 37.23
CA LYS A 936 -20.79 -18.46 37.63
C LYS A 936 -20.81 -19.73 36.79
N ASP A 937 -21.97 -20.08 36.22
CA ASP A 937 -22.15 -21.30 35.43
C ASP A 937 -21.85 -21.14 33.93
N PHE A 938 -21.70 -19.90 33.43
CA PHE A 938 -21.60 -19.63 31.98
C PHE A 938 -20.44 -20.38 31.34
N THR A 939 -19.23 -20.27 31.90
CA THR A 939 -18.02 -20.87 31.32
C THR A 939 -18.13 -22.39 31.24
N MET A 940 -18.68 -23.03 32.28
CA MET A 940 -18.87 -24.47 32.31
C MET A 940 -19.98 -24.92 31.34
N ALA A 941 -21.08 -24.17 31.25
CA ALA A 941 -22.16 -24.42 30.31
C ALA A 941 -21.69 -24.26 28.85
N ALA A 942 -20.96 -23.19 28.56
CA ALA A 942 -20.36 -22.92 27.26
C ALA A 942 -19.38 -24.03 26.87
N TRP A 943 -18.48 -24.45 27.77
CA TRP A 943 -17.55 -25.55 27.51
C TRP A 943 -18.27 -26.87 27.21
N LYS A 944 -19.26 -27.25 28.06
CA LYS A 944 -20.07 -28.45 27.83
C LYS A 944 -20.79 -28.39 26.48
N GLY A 945 -21.37 -27.25 26.14
CA GLY A 945 -22.04 -27.02 24.86
C GLY A 945 -21.09 -27.14 23.67
N ILE A 946 -19.91 -26.52 23.73
CA ILE A 946 -18.88 -26.59 22.69
C ILE A 946 -18.44 -28.04 22.47
N ILE A 947 -18.13 -28.78 23.55
CA ILE A 947 -17.73 -30.20 23.44
C ILE A 947 -18.86 -31.06 22.89
N ALA A 948 -20.10 -30.85 23.33
CA ALA A 948 -21.26 -31.58 22.80
C ALA A 948 -21.43 -31.32 21.29
N TYR A 949 -21.30 -30.07 20.85
CA TYR A 949 -21.39 -29.70 19.44
C TYR A 949 -20.25 -30.34 18.63
N GLU A 950 -19.03 -30.33 19.14
CA GLU A 950 -17.86 -30.95 18.51
C GLU A 950 -18.04 -32.46 18.34
N LEU A 951 -18.57 -33.15 19.35
CA LEU A 951 -18.88 -34.58 19.26
C LEU A 951 -19.96 -34.86 18.22
N LEU A 952 -21.00 -34.04 18.14
CA LEU A 952 -22.06 -34.17 17.13
C LEU A 952 -21.51 -33.95 15.72
N LEU A 953 -20.68 -32.92 15.51
CA LEU A 953 -20.02 -32.67 14.23
C LEU A 953 -19.08 -33.81 13.84
N LYS A 954 -18.35 -34.37 14.81
CA LYS A 954 -17.49 -35.53 14.55
C LYS A 954 -18.30 -36.75 14.12
N CYS A 955 -19.40 -37.07 14.81
CA CYS A 955 -20.31 -38.15 14.43
C CYS A 955 -20.93 -37.90 13.04
N LEU A 956 -21.30 -36.65 12.74
CA LEU A 956 -21.82 -36.27 11.42
C LEU A 956 -20.76 -36.49 10.33
N HIS A 957 -19.53 -36.03 10.52
CA HIS A 957 -18.46 -36.22 9.54
C HIS A 957 -18.00 -37.67 9.41
N GLU A 958 -18.12 -38.47 10.47
CA GLU A 958 -17.81 -39.91 10.43
C GLU A 958 -18.85 -40.69 9.63
N THR A 959 -20.13 -40.31 9.73
CA THR A 959 -21.23 -41.00 9.05
C THR A 959 -21.54 -40.44 7.67
N ARG A 960 -21.37 -39.13 7.48
CA ARG A 960 -21.77 -38.36 6.28
C ARG A 960 -20.71 -37.29 5.94
N PRO A 961 -19.44 -37.68 5.64
CA PRO A 961 -18.34 -36.73 5.42
C PRO A 961 -18.51 -35.76 4.25
N TYR A 962 -19.44 -36.05 3.33
CA TYR A 962 -19.61 -35.31 2.07
C TYR A 962 -20.98 -34.63 1.93
N GLU A 963 -21.88 -34.79 2.89
CA GLU A 963 -23.16 -34.08 2.86
C GLU A 963 -23.03 -32.71 3.52
N LYS A 964 -23.43 -31.69 2.76
CA LYS A 964 -23.50 -30.30 3.20
C LYS A 964 -24.82 -30.01 3.88
#